data_AF-A0A2V9IYK0-F1
#
_entry.id   AF-A0A2V9IYK0-F1
#
_cell.length_a   1.000
_cell.length_b   1.000
_cell.length_c   1.000
_cell.angle_alpha   90.00
_cell.angle_beta   90.00
_cell.angle_gamma   90.00
#
_symmetry.space_group_name_H-M   'P 1'
#
loop_
_entity.id
_entity.type
_entity.pdbx_description
1 polymer ?
#
loop_
_entity_poly.entity_id
_entity_poly.type
_entity_poly.pdbx_seq_one_letter_code
_entity_poly.pdbx_strand_id
1 'polypeptide(L)'
;MEIEYLLQPQTACNLKVVLFVVEDNLAHRGAAARHFVVAGSNQNAAVAFFDQFQDGPARKKRKVVRMGLDGCQNLPLVGLRRLFAFDKDAGVLSDLAKRDLRRRGAAAQPYTSGDRLAYESPSIHKVVSFPNQIVYRRVSPSIGGTPSFVTLNFEFVLFLTLRDSFAPSRLRGGFGPGFTTTTRRRKESPSFWLRLGCCCVLRGERRCRIAQRSELMRHIILCSLIAVLSLTLCRAGEIVLPSSALERDAPVTAYYRTNSRATGKGSLSIRWSDAHGRVVEDRQIPVELLDETDVEFLLDLRRAAAMKNDLLVRFSFDGVDQKGNRDKREEEAHVSFVARPPDRSWWDYAIIMWQQHSSQMFAQLKKLGINAGEYSGRSKAPPEFLLDNDLRWYAENIATDFYSEYHRWYPDRPVNWAFLKAKELYKKDPAGKEAFKRHPSFSDPIWLKKIHDRLVESARAHSPYRPVFYSLGDETGIADLAAFWDFDFSDHSLAGMRVWLKERYGTLSALNRQWGTDFSRWDFVIPMTTNEAMKRADENFSSWADHKEWMDISYARALKTGADAIRSVDPDACVGIGGAQTPGWGGYDYARVTQALTAIEPYDIGNNIEIIRSLNPGMAVVTTSFASGPWEKHRVWYELLHGNRGLILWDDKAEYVTQEGVAGRRGQEAEPYYNEIRNGIGALLINSQRLADPIAIHYSQPSMRTEWMLAQKPKGEAWVQRTSSSEYKDSNFLRLRESWCRLIEDQGLQYKFVSYDQVEHGELLRGGYRVLILPRSSSLSEEEGGAIREFVR
;
A
#
# COMPACT_ATOMS: atom_id res chain seq x y z
N MET A 1 -35.22 37.51 -37.49
CA MET A 1 -35.32 38.41 -36.33
C MET A 1 -34.56 37.71 -35.20
N GLU A 2 -33.39 38.24 -34.85
CA GLU A 2 -32.58 37.85 -33.70
C GLU A 2 -33.20 38.35 -32.37
N ILE A 3 -32.52 38.00 -31.27
CA ILE A 3 -32.57 38.50 -29.87
C ILE A 3 -33.18 37.46 -28.91
N GLU A 4 -32.43 36.70 -28.09
CA GLU A 4 -31.51 37.02 -26.98
C GLU A 4 -32.16 37.43 -25.62
N TYR A 5 -31.80 36.65 -24.59
CA TYR A 5 -31.29 37.04 -23.25
C TYR A 5 -32.22 37.35 -22.03
N LEU A 6 -31.93 36.59 -20.95
CA LEU A 6 -31.73 36.95 -19.51
C LEU A 6 -32.79 36.68 -18.42
N LEU A 7 -32.33 35.82 -17.48
CA LEU A 7 -32.24 35.97 -16.00
C LEU A 7 -33.47 35.87 -15.07
N GLN A 8 -33.48 34.71 -14.37
CA GLN A 8 -33.60 34.52 -12.91
C GLN A 8 -34.87 35.03 -12.14
N PRO A 9 -34.94 34.89 -10.80
CA PRO A 9 -35.31 33.68 -10.05
C PRO A 9 -36.49 33.95 -9.08
N GLN A 10 -37.32 32.96 -8.73
CA GLN A 10 -38.25 33.13 -7.60
C GLN A 10 -38.12 31.98 -6.58
N THR A 11 -37.37 32.33 -5.53
CA THR A 11 -37.62 32.09 -4.11
C THR A 11 -38.85 31.23 -3.77
N ALA A 12 -38.58 30.03 -3.26
CA ALA A 12 -39.41 29.42 -2.22
C ALA A 12 -38.55 29.26 -0.96
N CYS A 13 -38.55 30.30 -0.14
CA CYS A 13 -38.13 30.25 1.26
C CYS A 13 -39.15 29.41 2.04
N ASN A 14 -38.71 28.27 2.58
CA ASN A 14 -39.15 27.59 3.81
C ASN A 14 -38.90 26.08 3.71
N LEU A 15 -37.62 25.68 3.66
CA LEU A 15 -37.27 24.32 4.06
C LEU A 15 -36.92 24.36 5.55
N LYS A 16 -37.90 23.98 6.38
CA LYS A 16 -37.60 23.53 7.74
C LYS A 16 -36.81 22.24 7.61
N VAL A 17 -35.71 22.16 8.34
CA VAL A 17 -34.80 21.02 8.41
C VAL A 17 -35.54 19.69 8.37
N VAL A 18 -35.22 18.85 7.38
CA VAL A 18 -35.79 17.51 7.27
C VAL A 18 -34.82 16.54 7.93
N LEU A 19 -35.20 16.06 9.11
CA LEU A 19 -34.47 15.02 9.84
C LEU A 19 -35.11 13.66 9.53
N PHE A 20 -34.36 12.78 8.86
CA PHE A 20 -34.77 11.39 8.66
C PHE A 20 -34.04 10.51 9.68
N VAL A 21 -34.76 10.14 10.75
CA VAL A 21 -34.38 9.05 11.65
C VAL A 21 -35.23 7.85 11.27
N VAL A 22 -34.59 6.73 10.93
CA VAL A 22 -35.30 5.46 10.69
C VAL A 22 -35.23 4.66 11.99
N GLU A 23 -36.30 4.72 12.78
CA GLU A 23 -36.51 3.83 13.93
C GLU A 23 -37.20 2.54 13.49
N ASP A 24 -36.57 1.40 13.76
CA ASP A 24 -37.23 0.08 13.72
C ASP A 24 -37.87 -0.21 15.08
N ASN A 25 -39.12 0.25 15.27
CA ASN A 25 -40.21 -0.38 16.05
C ASN A 25 -41.16 0.66 16.66
N LEU A 26 -42.32 0.88 16.05
CA LEU A 26 -43.49 1.36 16.78
C LEU A 26 -44.76 0.67 16.29
N ALA A 27 -45.32 -0.17 17.16
CA ALA A 27 -46.72 -0.56 17.11
C ALA A 27 -47.58 0.62 17.59
N HIS A 28 -48.70 0.83 16.87
CA HIS A 28 -49.85 1.71 17.14
C HIS A 28 -50.01 2.95 16.27
N ARG A 29 -51.15 2.97 15.56
CA ARG A 29 -51.62 4.02 14.65
C ARG A 29 -52.36 5.12 15.39
N GLY A 30 -52.17 6.36 14.93
CA GLY A 30 -53.09 7.49 15.06
C GLY A 30 -53.00 8.34 13.79
N ALA A 31 -54.14 8.65 13.17
CA ALA A 31 -54.22 9.26 11.85
C ALA A 31 -53.89 10.76 11.82
N ALA A 32 -53.28 11.18 10.69
CA ALA A 32 -53.23 12.53 10.09
C ALA A 32 -51.84 13.19 10.01
N ALA A 33 -51.09 12.85 8.96
CA ALA A 33 -50.28 13.79 8.17
C ALA A 33 -49.93 13.12 6.83
N ARG A 34 -50.24 13.78 5.71
CA ARG A 34 -49.93 13.30 4.36
C ARG A 34 -48.42 13.36 4.13
N HIS A 35 -47.77 12.21 4.01
CA HIS A 35 -46.44 12.03 3.43
C HIS A 35 -46.54 11.01 2.29
N PHE A 36 -45.87 11.26 1.17
CA PHE A 36 -45.66 10.26 0.13
C PHE A 36 -44.65 9.23 0.63
N VAL A 37 -45.01 7.95 0.57
CA VAL A 37 -44.14 6.81 0.80
C VAL A 37 -43.82 6.20 -0.56
N VAL A 38 -42.55 6.08 -0.89
CA VAL A 38 -42.09 5.05 -1.83
C VAL A 38 -41.29 4.05 -0.98
N ALA A 39 -41.65 2.77 -1.13
CA ALA A 39 -41.23 1.59 -0.37
C ALA A 39 -42.01 1.35 0.94
N GLY A 40 -43.00 0.45 0.84
CA GLY A 40 -43.62 -0.18 2.00
C GLY A 40 -42.67 -1.20 2.65
N SER A 41 -42.81 -1.36 3.97
CA SER A 41 -41.97 -2.12 4.90
C SER A 41 -41.78 -3.63 4.64
N ASN A 42 -42.20 -4.15 3.49
CA ASN A 42 -42.13 -5.58 3.17
C ASN A 42 -41.51 -5.84 1.78
N GLN A 43 -40.78 -4.89 1.22
CA GLN A 43 -40.00 -5.09 -0.01
C GLN A 43 -38.54 -4.73 0.23
N ASN A 44 -37.66 -5.72 0.13
CA ASN A 44 -36.22 -5.53 0.00
C ASN A 44 -35.95 -4.75 -1.30
N ALA A 45 -35.93 -3.42 -1.20
CA ALA A 45 -35.43 -2.57 -2.26
C ALA A 45 -33.90 -2.66 -2.26
N ALA A 46 -33.35 -3.01 -3.43
CA ALA A 46 -31.93 -3.08 -3.76
C ALA A 46 -31.11 -4.21 -3.09
N VAL A 47 -31.50 -5.47 -3.31
CA VAL A 47 -30.49 -6.48 -3.65
C VAL A 47 -30.15 -6.22 -5.11
N ALA A 48 -28.90 -5.87 -5.40
CA ALA A 48 -28.43 -5.73 -6.77
C ALA A 48 -28.79 -7.01 -7.55
N PHE A 49 -29.58 -6.84 -8.59
CA PHE A 49 -29.99 -7.89 -9.55
C PHE A 49 -28.78 -8.52 -10.29
N PHE A 50 -27.56 -8.11 -9.93
CA PHE A 50 -26.28 -8.50 -10.50
C PHE A 50 -25.51 -9.53 -9.64
N ASP A 51 -25.71 -9.58 -8.32
CA ASP A 51 -24.95 -10.47 -7.42
C ASP A 51 -25.37 -11.94 -7.55
N GLN A 52 -26.57 -12.24 -8.06
CA GLN A 52 -27.01 -13.62 -8.35
C GLN A 52 -26.33 -14.24 -9.58
N PHE A 53 -25.57 -13.46 -10.35
CA PHE A 53 -24.78 -13.94 -11.49
C PHE A 53 -23.29 -14.10 -11.19
N GLN A 54 -22.77 -13.57 -10.08
CA GLN A 54 -21.33 -13.63 -9.81
C GLN A 54 -20.84 -14.96 -9.22
N ASP A 55 -21.69 -15.80 -8.63
CA ASP A 55 -21.22 -17.09 -8.07
C ASP A 55 -22.06 -18.30 -8.49
N GLY A 56 -21.51 -19.10 -9.40
CA GLY A 56 -21.96 -20.47 -9.64
C GLY A 56 -21.28 -21.15 -10.83
N PRO A 57 -20.72 -22.37 -10.68
CA PRO A 57 -20.09 -23.08 -11.78
C PRO A 57 -21.09 -23.35 -12.92
N ALA A 58 -20.62 -23.18 -14.16
CA ALA A 58 -21.39 -23.40 -15.37
C ALA A 58 -21.80 -24.88 -15.51
N ARG A 59 -22.95 -25.27 -14.94
CA ARG A 59 -23.84 -26.40 -15.29
C ARG A 59 -24.78 -26.76 -14.12
N LYS A 60 -25.79 -25.95 -13.85
CA LYS A 60 -27.07 -26.44 -13.27
C LYS A 60 -28.23 -25.68 -13.89
N LYS A 61 -29.17 -26.40 -14.51
CA LYS A 61 -30.42 -25.84 -15.05
C LYS A 61 -31.21 -25.22 -13.90
N ARG A 62 -31.40 -23.89 -13.91
CA ARG A 62 -32.30 -23.20 -12.98
C ARG A 62 -33.69 -23.06 -13.63
N LYS A 63 -34.76 -23.44 -12.93
CA LYS A 63 -36.14 -23.16 -13.35
C LYS A 63 -36.46 -21.71 -13.00
N VAL A 64 -36.65 -20.86 -14.01
CA VAL A 64 -37.14 -19.48 -13.82
C VAL A 64 -38.66 -19.56 -13.65
N VAL A 65 -39.17 -19.01 -12.55
CA VAL A 65 -40.61 -18.79 -12.34
C VAL A 65 -40.93 -17.36 -12.78
N ARG A 66 -41.89 -17.23 -13.69
CA ARG A 66 -42.38 -15.96 -14.24
C ARG A 66 -43.18 -15.23 -13.16
N MET A 67 -42.87 -13.96 -12.89
CA MET A 67 -43.67 -13.09 -12.01
C MET A 67 -44.35 -12.05 -12.90
N GLY A 68 -45.68 -12.08 -12.95
CA GLY A 68 -46.51 -11.14 -13.72
C GLY A 68 -46.64 -9.81 -12.97
N LEU A 69 -46.59 -8.71 -13.71
CA LEU A 69 -46.94 -7.38 -13.21
C LEU A 69 -48.42 -7.14 -13.55
N ASP A 70 -49.26 -7.01 -12.52
CA ASP A 70 -50.65 -6.59 -12.69
C ASP A 70 -50.68 -5.15 -13.21
N GLY A 71 -51.29 -4.99 -14.39
CA GLY A 71 -51.43 -3.72 -15.04
C GLY A 71 -52.33 -2.79 -14.22
N CYS A 72 -51.82 -1.59 -13.92
CA CYS A 72 -52.63 -0.39 -13.66
C CYS A 72 -51.76 0.84 -13.36
N GLN A 73 -50.80 1.25 -14.22
CA GLN A 73 -50.23 2.61 -14.15
C GLN A 73 -49.88 3.12 -15.57
N ASN A 74 -50.58 4.18 -15.99
CA ASN A 74 -50.33 4.91 -17.23
C ASN A 74 -49.12 5.83 -17.05
N LEU A 75 -48.03 5.55 -17.76
CA LEU A 75 -46.96 6.51 -18.01
C LEU A 75 -47.03 6.94 -19.49
N PRO A 76 -46.96 8.25 -19.81
CA PRO A 76 -46.92 8.72 -21.19
C PRO A 76 -45.62 8.26 -21.87
N LEU A 77 -45.76 7.63 -23.04
CA LEU A 77 -44.65 7.26 -23.91
C LEU A 77 -43.90 8.51 -24.39
N VAL A 78 -42.64 8.65 -24.01
CA VAL A 78 -41.66 9.46 -24.76
C VAL A 78 -41.06 8.55 -25.83
N GLY A 79 -41.49 8.74 -27.08
CA GLY A 79 -41.03 7.97 -28.22
C GLY A 79 -39.63 8.37 -28.68
N LEU A 80 -38.65 7.47 -28.55
CA LEU A 80 -37.39 7.56 -29.28
C LEU A 80 -37.55 6.82 -30.62
N ARG A 81 -37.69 7.60 -31.69
CA ARG A 81 -37.53 7.11 -33.07
C ARG A 81 -36.04 6.96 -33.38
N ARG A 82 -35.55 5.71 -33.52
CA ARG A 82 -34.88 5.19 -34.73
C ARG A 82 -34.32 3.78 -34.48
N LEU A 83 -34.56 2.92 -35.47
CA LEU A 83 -34.18 1.52 -35.57
C LEU A 83 -32.67 1.32 -35.77
N PHE A 84 -32.12 0.25 -35.19
CA PHE A 84 -31.26 -0.70 -35.90
C PHE A 84 -31.55 -2.12 -35.41
N ALA A 85 -31.73 -3.03 -36.38
CA ALA A 85 -32.13 -4.42 -36.18
C ALA A 85 -30.92 -5.31 -35.85
N PHE A 86 -31.09 -6.21 -34.87
CA PHE A 86 -30.21 -7.36 -34.66
C PHE A 86 -31.04 -8.62 -34.87
N ASP A 87 -31.09 -9.06 -36.12
CA ASP A 87 -31.61 -10.38 -36.49
C ASP A 87 -30.63 -10.97 -37.50
N LYS A 88 -29.65 -11.74 -36.99
CA LYS A 88 -28.89 -12.80 -37.66
C LYS A 88 -27.94 -13.43 -36.63
N ASP A 89 -27.92 -14.76 -36.64
CA ASP A 89 -27.02 -15.67 -35.90
C ASP A 89 -27.52 -16.31 -34.59
N ALA A 90 -28.84 -16.51 -34.45
CA ALA A 90 -29.43 -17.46 -33.49
C ALA A 90 -29.79 -18.82 -34.13
N GLY A 91 -28.92 -19.34 -35.01
CA GLY A 91 -29.27 -20.48 -35.86
C GLY A 91 -28.13 -21.44 -36.21
N VAL A 92 -27.21 -21.77 -35.29
CA VAL A 92 -26.22 -22.86 -35.53
C VAL A 92 -25.91 -23.76 -34.31
N LEU A 93 -26.33 -23.45 -33.08
CA LEU A 93 -25.94 -24.26 -31.89
C LEU A 93 -27.05 -25.11 -31.24
N SER A 94 -28.18 -25.34 -31.93
CA SER A 94 -29.26 -26.20 -31.44
C SER A 94 -29.16 -27.68 -31.89
N ASP A 95 -28.25 -28.04 -32.81
CA ASP A 95 -28.23 -29.39 -33.41
C ASP A 95 -27.07 -30.31 -32.97
N LEU A 96 -26.16 -29.85 -32.12
CA LEU A 96 -25.06 -30.69 -31.60
C LEU A 96 -25.34 -31.33 -30.23
N ALA A 97 -26.40 -30.91 -29.51
CA ALA A 97 -26.72 -31.44 -28.18
C ALA A 97 -27.71 -32.62 -28.17
N LYS A 98 -28.22 -33.06 -29.33
CA LYS A 98 -29.22 -34.15 -29.45
C LYS A 98 -28.66 -35.51 -29.87
N ARG A 99 -27.35 -35.69 -30.02
CA ARG A 99 -26.78 -36.95 -30.54
C ARG A 99 -26.01 -37.85 -29.58
N ASP A 100 -25.77 -37.47 -28.31
CA ASP A 100 -24.94 -38.31 -27.41
C ASP A 100 -25.61 -38.79 -26.11
N LEU A 101 -26.92 -38.61 -25.97
CA LEU A 101 -27.71 -39.10 -24.82
C LEU A 101 -28.62 -40.29 -25.18
N ARG A 102 -28.09 -41.21 -26.01
CA ARG A 102 -28.64 -42.56 -26.17
C ARG A 102 -27.51 -43.57 -26.35
N ARG A 103 -26.79 -43.88 -25.26
CA ARG A 103 -26.20 -45.22 -25.05
C ARG A 103 -25.83 -45.42 -23.58
N ARG A 104 -26.46 -46.46 -23.01
CA ARG A 104 -26.12 -47.21 -21.78
C ARG A 104 -26.69 -46.66 -20.47
N GLY A 105 -27.81 -47.27 -20.07
CA GLY A 105 -28.22 -47.42 -18.68
C GLY A 105 -27.86 -48.81 -18.11
N ALA A 106 -28.23 -49.01 -16.84
CA ALA A 106 -28.16 -50.19 -15.96
C ALA A 106 -26.81 -50.48 -15.28
N ALA A 107 -26.70 -50.94 -14.03
CA ALA A 107 -27.48 -50.91 -12.79
C ALA A 107 -26.59 -51.53 -11.67
N ALA A 108 -26.66 -51.08 -10.41
CA ALA A 108 -26.50 -51.87 -9.15
C ALA A 108 -26.33 -50.96 -7.91
N GLN A 109 -27.05 -51.29 -6.83
CA GLN A 109 -26.97 -50.75 -5.44
C GLN A 109 -25.90 -51.51 -4.59
N PRO A 110 -25.87 -51.41 -3.23
CA PRO A 110 -25.49 -50.28 -2.36
C PRO A 110 -24.36 -50.68 -1.36
N TYR A 111 -23.58 -49.74 -0.80
CA TYR A 111 -22.92 -49.93 0.52
C TYR A 111 -22.45 -48.59 1.12
N THR A 112 -22.25 -48.64 2.43
CA THR A 112 -22.31 -47.62 3.49
C THR A 112 -21.02 -46.82 3.77
N SER A 113 -21.22 -45.74 4.54
CA SER A 113 -20.32 -45.10 5.54
C SER A 113 -19.07 -44.34 5.07
N GLY A 114 -18.88 -43.15 5.66
CA GLY A 114 -17.57 -42.51 5.82
C GLY A 114 -17.52 -41.04 5.43
N ASP A 115 -17.48 -40.19 6.46
CA ASP A 115 -17.00 -38.80 6.52
C ASP A 115 -16.52 -38.11 5.23
N ARG A 116 -17.09 -36.94 4.95
CA ARG A 116 -16.43 -35.91 4.11
C ARG A 116 -16.57 -34.52 4.72
N LEU A 117 -15.44 -34.07 5.26
CA LEU A 117 -15.01 -32.68 5.38
C LEU A 117 -15.15 -31.99 4.01
N ALA A 118 -15.87 -30.86 3.98
CA ALA A 118 -15.84 -29.93 2.87
C ALA A 118 -14.60 -29.04 3.01
N TYR A 119 -13.57 -29.33 2.22
CA TYR A 119 -12.51 -28.40 1.87
C TYR A 119 -13.05 -27.45 0.80
N GLU A 120 -13.16 -26.16 1.11
CA GLU A 120 -13.24 -25.11 0.10
C GLU A 120 -11.86 -24.46 -0.06
N SER A 121 -11.45 -24.33 -1.33
CA SER A 121 -10.13 -23.85 -1.76
C SER A 121 -9.91 -22.37 -1.42
N PRO A 122 -8.70 -22.01 -0.99
CA PRO A 122 -8.08 -20.75 -1.36
C PRO A 122 -7.24 -20.96 -2.64
N SER A 123 -7.43 -20.08 -3.62
CA SER A 123 -6.62 -20.01 -4.83
C SER A 123 -5.16 -19.76 -4.48
N ILE A 124 -4.27 -20.73 -4.76
CA ILE A 124 -2.91 -20.54 -5.30
C ILE A 124 -2.46 -21.90 -5.85
N HIS A 125 -2.04 -21.89 -7.12
CA HIS A 125 -1.59 -23.04 -7.88
C HIS A 125 -0.35 -23.68 -7.26
N LYS A 126 -0.42 -25.00 -7.00
CA LYS A 126 0.75 -25.84 -6.73
C LYS A 126 1.09 -26.61 -7.99
N VAL A 127 2.24 -26.32 -8.57
CA VAL A 127 2.87 -27.16 -9.60
C VAL A 127 3.27 -28.47 -8.96
N VAL A 128 2.63 -29.56 -9.37
CA VAL A 128 3.10 -30.93 -9.16
C VAL A 128 3.13 -31.58 -10.53
N SER A 129 4.33 -31.71 -11.08
CA SER A 129 4.63 -32.51 -12.26
C SER A 129 4.71 -33.98 -11.86
N PHE A 130 3.95 -34.85 -12.52
CA PHE A 130 4.37 -36.20 -12.88
C PHE A 130 3.54 -36.70 -14.09
N PRO A 131 4.06 -37.66 -14.86
CA PRO A 131 3.90 -37.73 -16.30
C PRO A 131 2.76 -38.68 -16.64
N ASN A 132 2.00 -38.36 -17.68
CA ASN A 132 1.41 -39.39 -18.52
C ASN A 132 1.07 -38.78 -19.87
N GLN A 133 1.78 -39.26 -20.89
CA GLN A 133 1.44 -39.08 -22.29
C GLN A 133 0.03 -39.59 -22.53
N ILE A 134 -0.89 -38.74 -22.99
CA ILE A 134 -1.96 -39.18 -23.90
C ILE A 134 -2.10 -38.12 -25.00
N VAL A 135 -1.75 -38.57 -26.20
CA VAL A 135 -1.85 -37.92 -27.50
C VAL A 135 -3.33 -37.60 -27.80
N TYR A 136 -3.61 -36.37 -28.26
CA TYR A 136 -4.78 -36.13 -29.10
C TYR A 136 -4.39 -35.50 -30.44
N ARG A 137 -4.85 -36.21 -31.45
CA ARG A 137 -4.61 -36.13 -32.89
C ARG A 137 -5.45 -34.98 -33.47
N ARG A 138 -4.79 -33.98 -34.06
CA ARG A 138 -5.45 -32.97 -34.90
C ARG A 138 -5.78 -33.62 -36.24
N VAL A 139 -7.06 -33.88 -36.50
CA VAL A 139 -7.55 -34.16 -37.85
C VAL A 139 -7.79 -32.82 -38.51
N SER A 140 -6.94 -32.44 -39.45
CA SER A 140 -7.25 -31.45 -40.48
C SER A 140 -6.97 -32.08 -41.84
N PRO A 141 -7.80 -31.80 -42.86
CA PRO A 141 -7.74 -32.51 -44.12
C PRO A 141 -6.45 -32.21 -44.87
N SER A 142 -5.87 -33.29 -45.38
CA SER A 142 -4.64 -33.39 -46.16
C SER A 142 -4.75 -32.79 -47.55
N ILE A 143 -3.70 -32.10 -48.01
CA ILE A 143 -3.17 -32.19 -49.39
C ILE A 143 -1.62 -32.19 -49.33
N GLY A 144 -1.00 -33.28 -49.83
CA GLY A 144 0.45 -33.46 -50.14
C GLY A 144 1.40 -33.60 -48.94
N GLY A 145 2.02 -34.75 -48.60
CA GLY A 145 2.98 -35.57 -49.37
C GLY A 145 4.38 -34.93 -49.25
N THR A 146 5.45 -35.51 -48.69
CA THR A 146 5.89 -36.85 -48.27
C THR A 146 7.05 -36.71 -47.26
N PRO A 147 7.37 -37.71 -46.42
CA PRO A 147 8.35 -37.60 -45.33
C PRO A 147 9.77 -38.02 -45.76
N SER A 148 10.79 -37.54 -45.04
CA SER A 148 12.12 -38.17 -44.99
C SER A 148 12.77 -37.88 -43.64
N PHE A 149 13.15 -38.95 -42.94
CA PHE A 149 13.94 -38.93 -41.70
C PHE A 149 15.42 -38.78 -42.02
N VAL A 150 16.12 -37.90 -41.30
CA VAL A 150 17.56 -38.02 -41.02
C VAL A 150 17.83 -37.54 -39.59
N THR A 151 18.53 -38.38 -38.84
CA THR A 151 19.02 -38.23 -37.46
C THR A 151 20.28 -37.34 -37.43
N LEU A 152 20.48 -36.52 -36.38
CA LEU A 152 21.69 -36.48 -35.54
C LEU A 152 21.67 -35.35 -34.49
N ASN A 153 22.05 -35.79 -33.28
CA ASN A 153 22.78 -35.14 -32.18
C ASN A 153 22.20 -33.94 -31.42
N PHE A 154 21.98 -34.18 -30.11
CA PHE A 154 22.24 -33.17 -29.09
C PHE A 154 23.22 -33.73 -28.05
N GLU A 155 24.33 -33.01 -27.86
CA GLU A 155 25.29 -33.19 -26.78
C GLU A 155 24.65 -32.83 -25.43
N PHE A 156 24.92 -33.64 -24.41
CA PHE A 156 24.69 -33.29 -23.01
C PHE A 156 26.04 -33.23 -22.31
N VAL A 157 26.37 -32.08 -21.73
CA VAL A 157 27.51 -31.91 -20.81
C VAL A 157 27.01 -32.12 -19.39
N LEU A 158 27.56 -33.13 -18.72
CA LEU A 158 27.34 -33.47 -17.31
C LEU A 158 28.58 -33.04 -16.51
N PHE A 159 28.41 -32.28 -15.43
CA PHE A 159 29.42 -32.15 -14.38
C PHE A 159 28.94 -32.82 -13.09
N LEU A 160 29.71 -33.83 -12.66
CA LEU A 160 29.64 -34.55 -11.38
C LEU A 160 30.67 -33.96 -10.41
N THR A 161 30.34 -33.92 -9.12
CA THR A 161 31.29 -34.07 -8.00
C THR A 161 30.48 -34.36 -6.72
N LEU A 162 30.37 -35.64 -6.35
CA LEU A 162 31.15 -36.36 -5.32
C LEU A 162 30.87 -35.91 -3.88
N ARG A 163 30.19 -36.79 -3.13
CA ARG A 163 29.92 -36.70 -1.70
C ARG A 163 30.45 -37.97 -1.06
N ASP A 164 31.58 -37.87 -0.36
CA ASP A 164 32.15 -39.00 0.37
C ASP A 164 31.50 -39.16 1.74
N SER A 165 31.20 -40.42 2.05
CA SER A 165 30.68 -40.91 3.32
C SER A 165 31.82 -41.56 4.09
N PHE A 166 31.89 -41.35 5.40
CA PHE A 166 32.51 -42.31 6.32
C PHE A 166 31.67 -42.42 7.60
N ALA A 167 31.08 -43.60 7.79
CA ALA A 167 30.69 -44.13 9.09
C ALA A 167 31.88 -44.94 9.65
N PRO A 168 31.88 -45.26 10.96
CA PRO A 168 31.53 -46.64 11.28
C PRO A 168 30.67 -46.81 12.54
N SER A 169 30.11 -48.02 12.60
CA SER A 169 29.16 -48.56 13.55
C SER A 169 29.82 -49.22 14.78
N ARG A 170 29.09 -49.26 15.91
CA ARG A 170 28.75 -50.44 16.75
C ARG A 170 28.67 -50.15 18.26
N LEU A 171 27.45 -50.33 18.79
CA LEU A 171 27.01 -51.14 19.95
C LEU A 171 27.64 -51.03 21.35
N ARG A 172 26.72 -51.19 22.32
CA ARG A 172 26.80 -51.33 23.81
C ARG A 172 26.68 -49.99 24.56
N GLY A 173 25.76 -49.74 25.47
CA GLY A 173 24.84 -50.59 26.22
C GLY A 173 25.00 -50.28 27.72
N GLY A 174 23.94 -49.81 28.39
CA GLY A 174 23.80 -49.93 29.85
C GLY A 174 23.69 -48.64 30.67
N PHE A 175 22.52 -48.49 31.31
CA PHE A 175 22.27 -48.01 32.68
C PHE A 175 22.76 -46.62 33.15
N GLY A 176 21.82 -45.78 33.60
CA GLY A 176 22.06 -44.73 34.60
C GLY A 176 22.19 -45.31 36.02
N PRO A 177 21.98 -44.56 37.13
CA PRO A 177 21.63 -43.14 37.26
C PRO A 177 22.45 -42.37 38.36
N GLY A 178 22.18 -41.07 38.54
CA GLY A 178 22.00 -40.51 39.89
C GLY A 178 22.91 -39.37 40.38
N PHE A 179 22.24 -38.30 40.84
CA PHE A 179 22.53 -37.46 42.04
C PHE A 179 23.85 -36.62 42.07
N THR A 180 23.95 -35.38 42.58
CA THR A 180 23.09 -34.29 43.08
C THR A 180 24.02 -33.13 43.47
N THR A 181 23.48 -31.89 43.48
CA THR A 181 23.83 -30.74 44.37
C THR A 181 25.27 -30.16 44.24
N THR A 182 25.55 -28.85 44.31
CA THR A 182 24.99 -27.80 45.17
C THR A 182 25.46 -26.40 44.71
N THR A 183 24.61 -25.42 44.98
CA THR A 183 24.77 -23.96 44.92
C THR A 183 25.75 -23.33 45.93
N ARG A 184 26.44 -22.24 45.56
CA ARG A 184 26.66 -20.98 46.35
C ARG A 184 27.51 -19.98 45.51
N ARG A 185 26.99 -18.83 45.03
CA ARG A 185 26.89 -17.50 45.69
C ARG A 185 28.14 -17.17 46.54
N ARG A 186 28.96 -16.14 46.24
CA ARG A 186 28.70 -14.69 46.44
C ARG A 186 29.95 -13.86 46.05
N LYS A 187 29.71 -12.63 45.57
CA LYS A 187 30.45 -11.34 45.75
C LYS A 187 31.93 -11.30 45.30
N GLU A 188 32.48 -10.27 44.66
CA GLU A 188 32.22 -8.83 44.58
C GLU A 188 32.94 -8.25 43.33
N SER A 189 32.39 -7.18 42.75
CA SER A 189 33.01 -6.21 41.81
C SER A 189 34.17 -5.43 42.47
N PRO A 190 35.08 -4.67 41.80
CA PRO A 190 34.82 -3.86 40.58
C PRO A 190 35.99 -3.62 39.57
N SER A 191 35.65 -2.97 38.47
CA SER A 191 36.43 -2.10 37.55
C SER A 191 37.96 -1.91 37.76
N PHE A 192 38.77 -2.07 36.71
CA PHE A 192 39.50 -0.97 36.02
C PHE A 192 40.36 -1.47 34.85
N TRP A 193 40.79 -0.50 34.04
CA TRP A 193 41.46 -0.58 32.75
C TRP A 193 42.89 -1.16 32.71
N LEU A 194 43.31 -1.47 31.46
CA LEU A 194 44.65 -1.28 30.85
C LEU A 194 45.73 -2.39 30.97
N ARG A 195 45.95 -3.02 29.80
CA ARG A 195 47.22 -3.37 29.12
C ARG A 195 48.23 -4.35 29.74
N LEU A 196 48.52 -5.35 28.89
CA LEU A 196 49.84 -5.89 28.50
C LEU A 196 50.77 -6.47 29.58
N GLY A 197 50.98 -7.78 29.49
CA GLY A 197 52.09 -8.48 30.13
C GLY A 197 52.12 -9.95 29.75
N CYS A 198 52.65 -10.24 28.56
CA CYS A 198 52.89 -11.61 28.09
C CYS A 198 54.07 -12.22 28.88
N CYS A 199 53.91 -13.43 29.41
CA CYS A 199 55.02 -14.27 29.87
C CYS A 199 54.82 -15.68 29.30
N CYS A 200 55.59 -16.01 28.27
CA CYS A 200 55.73 -17.36 27.73
C CYS A 200 56.64 -18.20 28.63
N VAL A 201 56.29 -19.46 28.84
CA VAL A 201 57.27 -20.54 29.06
C VAL A 201 57.06 -21.61 27.99
N LEU A 202 58.17 -21.87 27.32
CA LEU A 202 58.39 -22.72 26.15
C LEU A 202 58.59 -24.19 26.50
N ARG A 203 58.22 -25.08 25.56
CA ARG A 203 58.94 -26.28 25.08
C ARG A 203 58.04 -26.90 23.99
N GLY A 204 58.30 -26.78 22.68
CA GLY A 204 59.43 -27.32 21.88
C GLY A 204 58.91 -28.56 21.12
N GLU A 205 59.07 -28.80 19.81
CA GLU A 205 59.83 -28.19 18.73
C GLU A 205 59.34 -28.74 17.36
N ARG A 206 59.50 -27.90 16.31
CA ARG A 206 59.91 -28.23 14.93
C ARG A 206 59.08 -29.23 14.09
N ARG A 207 58.18 -28.68 13.25
CA ARG A 207 58.07 -28.93 11.78
C ARG A 207 56.84 -28.23 11.21
N CYS A 208 56.95 -26.93 10.90
CA CYS A 208 56.16 -26.19 9.89
C CYS A 208 56.51 -24.70 9.95
N ARG A 209 57.60 -24.28 9.32
CA ARG A 209 57.97 -22.84 9.21
C ARG A 209 58.41 -22.41 7.81
N ILE A 210 58.08 -23.19 6.79
CA ILE A 210 58.46 -22.87 5.40
C ILE A 210 57.23 -22.49 4.55
N ALA A 211 56.03 -22.97 4.85
CA ALA A 211 54.82 -22.64 4.09
C ALA A 211 54.17 -21.28 4.45
N GLN A 212 54.23 -20.84 5.71
CA GLN A 212 53.60 -19.57 6.13
C GLN A 212 54.39 -18.30 5.77
N ARG A 213 55.68 -18.43 5.41
CA ARG A 213 56.50 -17.28 5.00
C ARG A 213 56.31 -16.90 3.53
N SER A 214 55.84 -17.80 2.65
CA SER A 214 55.64 -17.48 1.24
C SER A 214 54.30 -16.76 0.98
N GLU A 215 53.23 -17.09 1.71
CA GLU A 215 51.94 -16.41 1.56
C GLU A 215 51.90 -15.00 2.16
N LEU A 216 52.56 -14.79 3.30
CA LEU A 216 52.68 -13.45 3.92
C LEU A 216 53.55 -12.54 3.05
N MET A 217 54.60 -13.08 2.44
CA MET A 217 55.47 -12.33 1.52
C MET A 217 54.78 -12.07 0.17
N ARG A 218 53.93 -12.98 -0.33
CA ARG A 218 53.04 -12.71 -1.48
C ARG A 218 52.00 -11.65 -1.19
N HIS A 219 51.39 -11.62 0.01
CA HIS A 219 50.44 -10.58 0.38
C HIS A 219 51.12 -9.22 0.58
N ILE A 220 52.33 -9.18 1.16
CA ILE A 220 53.09 -7.93 1.28
C ILE A 220 53.56 -7.44 -0.09
N ILE A 221 54.00 -8.32 -0.99
CA ILE A 221 54.39 -7.95 -2.36
C ILE A 221 53.16 -7.54 -3.19
N LEU A 222 51.99 -8.18 -3.03
CA LEU A 222 50.76 -7.81 -3.73
C LEU A 222 50.17 -6.49 -3.20
N CYS A 223 50.17 -6.26 -1.88
CA CYS A 223 49.78 -4.98 -1.28
C CYS A 223 50.79 -3.87 -1.59
N SER A 224 52.09 -4.19 -1.71
CA SER A 224 53.11 -3.23 -2.16
C SER A 224 53.01 -2.97 -3.66
N LEU A 225 52.64 -3.95 -4.49
CA LEU A 225 52.34 -3.74 -5.91
C LEU A 225 51.08 -2.92 -6.10
N ILE A 226 50.02 -3.12 -5.29
CA ILE A 226 48.81 -2.27 -5.31
C ILE A 226 49.12 -0.86 -4.78
N ALA A 227 49.97 -0.71 -3.76
CA ALA A 227 50.40 0.59 -3.26
C ALA A 227 51.37 1.32 -4.21
N VAL A 228 52.21 0.59 -4.95
CA VAL A 228 53.14 1.15 -5.95
C VAL A 228 52.44 1.39 -7.30
N LEU A 229 51.41 0.60 -7.67
CA LEU A 229 50.48 0.91 -8.77
C LEU A 229 49.56 2.09 -8.45
N SER A 230 49.40 2.46 -7.17
CA SER A 230 48.69 3.67 -6.73
C SER A 230 49.56 4.93 -6.71
N LEU A 231 50.88 4.82 -6.96
CA LEU A 231 51.83 5.94 -6.85
C LEU A 231 52.32 6.53 -8.18
N THR A 232 51.79 6.07 -9.31
CA THR A 232 51.92 6.74 -10.63
C THR A 232 50.65 6.62 -11.46
N LEU A 233 49.49 6.84 -10.82
CA LEU A 233 48.34 7.36 -11.55
C LEU A 233 48.40 8.87 -11.33
N CYS A 234 48.77 9.64 -12.36
CA CYS A 234 48.30 11.01 -12.43
C CYS A 234 46.78 10.92 -12.25
N ARG A 235 46.27 11.32 -11.09
CA ARG A 235 44.82 11.51 -10.96
C ARG A 235 44.43 12.44 -12.10
N ALA A 236 43.37 12.15 -12.84
CA ALA A 236 42.79 13.16 -13.74
C ALA A 236 42.16 14.25 -12.86
N GLY A 237 41.94 15.45 -13.40
CA GLY A 237 41.16 16.46 -12.66
C GLY A 237 39.77 15.94 -12.29
N GLU A 238 39.15 16.57 -11.30
CA GLU A 238 37.88 16.16 -10.71
C GLU A 238 36.84 17.27 -10.82
N ILE A 239 35.60 16.91 -11.10
CA ILE A 239 34.47 17.84 -11.00
C ILE A 239 33.90 17.78 -9.59
N VAL A 240 33.93 18.91 -8.88
CA VAL A 240 33.38 19.04 -7.53
C VAL A 240 32.07 19.81 -7.61
N LEU A 241 30.98 19.10 -7.29
CA LEU A 241 29.65 19.68 -7.14
C LEU A 241 29.36 19.95 -5.64
N PRO A 242 28.51 20.94 -5.31
CA PRO A 242 28.17 21.24 -3.92
C PRO A 242 27.34 20.12 -3.26
N SER A 243 26.66 19.31 -4.07
CA SER A 243 25.91 18.12 -3.67
C SER A 243 25.73 17.20 -4.89
N SER A 244 25.51 15.91 -4.66
CA SER A 244 25.11 14.96 -5.72
C SER A 244 23.67 15.15 -6.19
N ALA A 245 22.85 15.88 -5.42
CA ALA A 245 21.47 16.21 -5.76
C ALA A 245 21.20 17.69 -5.53
N LEU A 246 20.73 18.36 -6.59
CA LEU A 246 20.69 19.80 -6.72
C LEU A 246 19.27 20.26 -7.09
N GLU A 247 18.88 21.43 -6.58
CA GLU A 247 17.58 22.06 -6.87
C GLU A 247 17.60 22.74 -8.25
N ARG A 248 16.44 22.82 -8.92
CA ARG A 248 16.31 23.38 -10.28
C ARG A 248 15.94 24.86 -10.32
N ASP A 249 15.98 25.55 -9.19
CA ASP A 249 15.46 26.91 -9.03
C ASP A 249 16.52 28.01 -9.26
N ALA A 250 17.81 27.67 -9.21
CA ALA A 250 18.90 28.63 -9.34
C ALA A 250 20.14 28.06 -10.05
N PRO A 251 21.03 28.92 -10.55
CA PRO A 251 22.39 28.52 -10.90
C PRO A 251 23.16 28.01 -9.68
N VAL A 252 23.99 27.00 -9.89
CA VAL A 252 24.89 26.44 -8.87
C VAL A 252 26.34 26.60 -9.29
N THR A 253 27.19 26.87 -8.32
CA THR A 253 28.64 26.92 -8.52
C THR A 253 29.23 25.51 -8.45
N ALA A 254 30.01 25.15 -9.47
CA ALA A 254 30.78 23.92 -9.55
C ALA A 254 32.26 24.25 -9.78
N TYR A 255 33.14 23.32 -9.43
CA TYR A 255 34.59 23.49 -9.59
C TYR A 255 35.17 22.35 -10.41
N TYR A 256 36.11 22.68 -11.30
CA TYR A 256 37.04 21.71 -11.84
C TYR A 256 38.35 21.80 -11.05
N ARG A 257 38.65 20.77 -10.26
CA ARG A 257 39.85 20.70 -9.44
C ARG A 257 40.95 19.98 -10.20
N THR A 258 42.02 20.70 -10.47
CA THR A 258 43.26 20.16 -11.04
C THR A 258 44.13 19.52 -9.95
N ASN A 259 45.07 18.67 -10.36
CA ASN A 259 45.89 17.87 -9.43
C ASN A 259 46.99 18.65 -8.70
N SER A 260 47.43 19.75 -9.28
CA SER A 260 48.54 20.57 -8.76
C SER A 260 48.36 22.01 -9.18
N ARG A 261 48.80 22.92 -8.31
CA ARG A 261 48.80 24.36 -8.61
C ARG A 261 49.72 24.65 -9.78
N ALA A 262 49.26 25.51 -10.67
CA ALA A 262 50.03 25.99 -11.80
C ALA A 262 49.67 27.45 -12.10
N THR A 263 50.56 28.12 -12.83
CA THR A 263 50.32 29.45 -13.36
C THR A 263 50.36 29.41 -14.88
N GLY A 264 49.31 29.87 -15.54
CA GLY A 264 49.22 29.78 -17.01
C GLY A 264 47.82 29.99 -17.54
N LYS A 265 47.63 29.71 -18.84
CA LYS A 265 46.37 29.91 -19.53
C LYS A 265 45.90 28.63 -20.18
N GLY A 266 44.58 28.50 -20.32
CA GLY A 266 43.95 27.31 -20.83
C GLY A 266 42.50 27.55 -21.20
N SER A 267 41.77 26.45 -21.33
CA SER A 267 40.33 26.47 -21.54
C SER A 267 39.66 25.29 -20.86
N LEU A 268 38.43 25.50 -20.43
CA LEU A 268 37.56 24.49 -19.87
C LEU A 268 36.36 24.31 -20.80
N SER A 269 36.25 23.17 -21.46
CA SER A 269 35.08 22.78 -22.25
C SER A 269 34.12 22.02 -21.34
N ILE A 270 32.89 22.50 -21.22
CA ILE A 270 31.86 21.95 -20.35
C ILE A 270 30.74 21.45 -21.25
N ARG A 271 30.46 20.15 -21.21
CA ARG A 271 29.33 19.51 -21.88
C ARG A 271 28.42 18.85 -20.85
N TRP A 272 27.18 19.30 -20.81
CA TRP A 272 26.12 18.78 -19.95
C TRP A 272 25.05 18.10 -20.81
N SER A 273 24.76 16.84 -20.51
CA SER A 273 23.65 16.08 -21.10
C SER A 273 22.68 15.53 -20.06
N ASP A 274 21.46 15.20 -20.49
CA ASP A 274 20.43 14.61 -19.63
C ASP A 274 20.14 13.14 -19.95
N ALA A 275 19.28 12.50 -19.14
CA ALA A 275 18.89 11.09 -19.29
C ALA A 275 18.26 10.72 -20.65
N HIS A 276 17.84 11.70 -21.45
CA HIS A 276 17.31 11.47 -22.81
C HIS A 276 18.38 11.60 -23.89
N GLY A 277 19.65 11.80 -23.50
CA GLY A 277 20.76 12.03 -24.43
C GLY A 277 20.75 13.41 -25.06
N ARG A 278 19.95 14.36 -24.54
CA ARG A 278 19.93 15.74 -25.03
C ARG A 278 21.10 16.49 -24.45
N VAL A 279 21.74 17.35 -25.26
CA VAL A 279 22.75 18.29 -24.77
C VAL A 279 22.03 19.50 -24.19
N VAL A 280 22.15 19.71 -22.89
CA VAL A 280 21.54 20.84 -22.16
C VAL A 280 22.41 22.09 -22.29
N GLU A 281 23.74 21.91 -22.22
CA GLU A 281 24.71 22.98 -22.42
C GLU A 281 26.01 22.42 -22.99
N ASP A 282 26.62 23.14 -23.94
CA ASP A 282 27.95 22.85 -24.48
C ASP A 282 28.66 24.18 -24.71
N ARG A 283 29.66 24.48 -23.88
CA ARG A 283 30.39 25.75 -23.94
C ARG A 283 31.84 25.58 -23.56
N GLN A 284 32.66 26.53 -24.01
CA GLN A 284 34.07 26.64 -23.64
C GLN A 284 34.31 27.97 -22.94
N ILE A 285 35.01 27.94 -21.81
CA ILE A 285 35.43 29.14 -21.08
C ILE A 285 36.95 29.24 -21.05
N PRO A 286 37.53 30.45 -21.20
CA PRO A 286 38.95 30.65 -21.00
C PRO A 286 39.30 30.47 -19.51
N VAL A 287 40.47 29.90 -19.24
CA VAL A 287 40.98 29.71 -17.88
C VAL A 287 42.33 30.41 -17.75
N GLU A 288 42.50 31.15 -16.66
CA GLU A 288 43.78 31.67 -16.21
C GLU A 288 43.97 31.22 -14.76
N LEU A 289 45.01 30.45 -14.50
CA LEU A 289 45.35 29.98 -13.15
C LEU A 289 46.52 30.81 -12.61
N LEU A 290 46.44 31.22 -11.34
CA LEU A 290 47.48 31.97 -10.63
C LEU A 290 47.84 31.24 -9.32
N ASP A 291 48.58 30.14 -9.42
CA ASP A 291 48.87 29.24 -8.29
C ASP A 291 47.60 28.65 -7.64
N GLU A 292 46.57 28.44 -8.44
CA GLU A 292 45.29 27.89 -8.03
C GLU A 292 45.13 26.44 -8.51
N THR A 293 44.26 25.68 -7.83
CA THR A 293 43.89 24.32 -8.27
C THR A 293 42.49 24.25 -8.85
N ASP A 294 41.62 25.18 -8.50
CA ASP A 294 40.18 25.06 -8.74
C ASP A 294 39.74 26.10 -9.77
N VAL A 295 39.11 25.65 -10.85
CA VAL A 295 38.48 26.52 -11.85
C VAL A 295 36.98 26.54 -11.57
N GLU A 296 36.45 27.70 -11.18
CA GLU A 296 35.03 27.88 -10.93
C GLU A 296 34.23 27.99 -12.24
N PHE A 297 33.08 27.33 -12.30
CA PHE A 297 32.09 27.54 -13.36
C PHE A 297 30.65 27.38 -12.84
N LEU A 298 29.71 28.06 -13.49
CA LEU A 298 28.29 28.03 -13.13
C LEU A 298 27.50 27.03 -13.98
N LEU A 299 26.63 26.26 -13.34
CA LEU A 299 25.62 25.42 -14.00
C LEU A 299 24.23 26.02 -13.74
N ASP A 300 23.51 26.43 -14.78
CA ASP A 300 22.15 26.97 -14.63
C ASP A 300 21.12 25.83 -14.57
N LEU A 301 20.79 25.35 -13.37
CA LEU A 301 19.93 24.18 -13.20
C LEU A 301 18.47 24.39 -13.58
N ARG A 302 18.04 25.63 -13.84
CA ARG A 302 16.74 25.93 -14.44
C ARG A 302 16.61 25.34 -15.85
N ARG A 303 17.73 25.00 -16.50
CA ARG A 303 17.78 24.33 -17.80
C ARG A 303 17.62 22.81 -17.70
N ALA A 304 17.72 22.23 -16.50
CA ALA A 304 17.62 20.78 -16.31
C ALA A 304 16.19 20.29 -16.59
N ALA A 305 16.04 19.49 -17.65
CA ALA A 305 14.75 18.93 -18.01
C ALA A 305 14.50 17.55 -17.37
N ALA A 306 15.53 16.71 -17.23
CA ALA A 306 15.43 15.38 -16.61
C ALA A 306 16.10 15.32 -15.23
N MET A 307 15.75 14.30 -14.46
CA MET A 307 16.26 14.04 -13.11
C MET A 307 17.73 13.63 -13.11
N LYS A 308 18.13 12.68 -13.96
CA LYS A 308 19.53 12.25 -14.10
C LYS A 308 20.24 13.07 -15.18
N ASN A 309 21.44 13.55 -14.85
CA ASN A 309 22.24 14.41 -15.70
C ASN A 309 23.71 14.00 -15.63
N ASP A 310 24.42 14.18 -16.73
CA ASP A 310 25.83 13.85 -16.90
C ASP A 310 26.61 15.10 -17.33
N LEU A 311 27.74 15.31 -16.68
CA LEU A 311 28.62 16.46 -16.90
C LEU A 311 30.01 15.96 -17.28
N LEU A 312 30.44 16.32 -18.48
CA LEU A 312 31.76 16.08 -19.01
C LEU A 312 32.52 17.40 -19.08
N VAL A 313 33.66 17.47 -18.42
CA VAL A 313 34.54 18.65 -18.44
C VAL A 313 35.89 18.26 -19.01
N ARG A 314 36.34 18.98 -20.03
CA ARG A 314 37.67 18.85 -20.62
C ARG A 314 38.49 20.08 -20.32
N PHE A 315 39.66 19.87 -19.74
CA PHE A 315 40.59 20.91 -19.36
C PHE A 315 41.85 20.83 -20.21
N SER A 316 42.14 21.92 -20.94
CA SER A 316 43.37 22.10 -21.71
C SER A 316 44.15 23.27 -21.13
N PHE A 317 45.42 23.09 -20.83
CA PHE A 317 46.25 24.09 -20.15
C PHE A 317 47.70 24.06 -20.65
N ASP A 318 48.31 25.25 -20.80
CA ASP A 318 49.75 25.41 -21.03
C ASP A 318 50.26 26.52 -20.10
N GLY A 319 51.24 26.19 -19.26
CA GLY A 319 51.76 27.08 -18.24
C GLY A 319 53.00 26.54 -17.56
N VAL A 320 53.18 26.91 -16.30
CA VAL A 320 54.28 26.44 -15.44
C VAL A 320 53.78 25.94 -14.10
N ASP A 321 54.44 24.91 -13.57
CA ASP A 321 54.23 24.44 -12.21
C ASP A 321 54.84 25.40 -11.18
N GLN A 322 54.65 25.13 -9.89
CA GLN A 322 55.23 25.93 -8.79
C GLN A 322 56.76 26.00 -8.79
N LYS A 323 57.44 25.07 -9.48
CA LYS A 323 58.91 25.03 -9.60
C LYS A 323 59.39 25.73 -10.88
N GLY A 324 58.47 26.30 -11.68
CA GLY A 324 58.78 26.97 -12.94
C GLY A 324 58.99 26.02 -14.14
N ASN A 325 58.71 24.72 -13.99
CA ASN A 325 58.79 23.78 -15.11
C ASN A 325 57.56 23.92 -16.00
N ARG A 326 57.72 23.67 -17.30
CA ARG A 326 56.58 23.67 -18.23
C ARG A 326 55.56 22.62 -17.82
N ASP A 327 54.30 23.03 -17.78
CA ASP A 327 53.16 22.22 -17.39
C ASP A 327 52.09 22.32 -18.47
N LYS A 328 51.91 21.23 -19.21
CA LYS A 328 50.88 21.12 -20.25
C LYS A 328 49.94 19.97 -19.90
N ARG A 329 48.66 20.27 -19.79
CA ARG A 329 47.64 19.31 -19.35
C ARG A 329 46.51 19.23 -20.36
N GLU A 330 46.09 17.99 -20.62
CA GLU A 330 44.88 17.65 -21.35
C GLU A 330 44.18 16.59 -20.48
N GLU A 331 43.14 17.02 -19.78
CA GLU A 331 42.45 16.21 -18.79
C GLU A 331 40.96 16.19 -19.08
N GLU A 332 40.31 15.08 -18.74
CA GLU A 332 38.87 14.92 -18.85
C GLU A 332 38.33 14.38 -17.53
N ALA A 333 37.21 14.94 -17.08
CA ALA A 333 36.50 14.51 -15.89
C ALA A 333 35.02 14.34 -16.20
N HIS A 334 34.40 13.35 -15.57
CA HIS A 334 32.99 13.03 -15.74
C HIS A 334 32.31 12.85 -14.38
N VAL A 335 31.13 13.44 -14.21
CA VAL A 335 30.30 13.23 -13.02
C VAL A 335 28.82 13.20 -13.40
N SER A 336 28.05 12.33 -12.76
CA SER A 336 26.58 12.33 -12.85
C SER A 336 25.98 12.99 -11.61
N PHE A 337 24.89 13.71 -11.78
CA PHE A 337 24.17 14.35 -10.67
C PHE A 337 22.66 14.29 -10.88
N VAL A 338 21.94 14.48 -9.77
CA VAL A 338 20.48 14.51 -9.75
C VAL A 338 20.02 15.96 -9.75
N ALA A 339 19.25 16.36 -10.75
CA ALA A 339 18.43 17.57 -10.71
C ALA A 339 17.06 17.18 -10.14
N ARG A 340 16.79 17.55 -8.88
CA ARG A 340 15.56 17.16 -8.16
C ARG A 340 14.31 17.49 -9.00
N PRO A 341 13.29 16.60 -9.08
CA PRO A 341 12.05 16.93 -9.80
C PRO A 341 11.48 18.25 -9.31
N PRO A 342 11.05 19.19 -10.17
CA PRO A 342 10.72 20.55 -9.74
C PRO A 342 9.51 20.61 -8.81
N ASP A 343 8.53 19.73 -9.03
CA ASP A 343 7.27 19.75 -8.28
C ASP A 343 7.43 19.15 -6.89
N ARG A 344 6.96 19.90 -5.89
CA ARG A 344 6.93 19.51 -4.47
C ARG A 344 5.58 18.94 -4.03
N SER A 345 4.54 19.12 -4.84
CA SER A 345 3.18 18.63 -4.57
C SER A 345 2.78 17.52 -5.55
N TRP A 346 1.77 16.76 -5.17
CA TRP A 346 1.12 15.78 -6.06
C TRP A 346 0.16 16.50 -7.01
N TRP A 347 0.74 17.13 -8.04
CA TRP A 347 0.02 18.05 -8.92
C TRP A 347 -0.66 17.39 -10.12
N ASP A 348 -0.31 16.16 -10.46
CA ASP A 348 -0.79 15.49 -11.68
C ASP A 348 -1.00 13.98 -11.45
N TYR A 349 -1.74 13.33 -12.36
CA TYR A 349 -2.22 11.96 -12.19
C TYR A 349 -1.09 10.93 -12.34
N ALA A 350 -0.77 10.16 -11.30
CA ALA A 350 0.31 9.19 -11.36
C ALA A 350 -0.21 7.82 -11.84
N ILE A 351 0.36 7.25 -12.89
CA ILE A 351 0.13 5.87 -13.33
C ILE A 351 1.42 5.09 -13.07
N ILE A 352 1.36 4.21 -12.08
CA ILE A 352 2.51 3.63 -11.40
C ILE A 352 2.56 2.14 -11.73
N MET A 353 3.62 1.66 -12.37
CA MET A 353 3.81 0.22 -12.57
C MET A 353 4.36 -0.43 -11.30
N TRP A 354 3.67 -1.43 -10.74
CA TRP A 354 4.12 -2.13 -9.53
C TRP A 354 5.27 -3.11 -9.84
N GLN A 355 5.19 -3.84 -10.95
CA GLN A 355 6.21 -4.81 -11.32
C GLN A 355 7.49 -4.13 -11.81
N GLN A 356 8.63 -4.61 -11.34
CA GLN A 356 9.93 -4.14 -11.82
C GLN A 356 10.22 -4.72 -13.20
N HIS A 357 10.67 -3.86 -14.10
CA HIS A 357 11.02 -4.17 -15.47
C HIS A 357 12.35 -3.53 -15.86
N SER A 358 12.91 -3.92 -17.01
CA SER A 358 14.14 -3.33 -17.54
C SER A 358 13.93 -1.87 -17.97
N SER A 359 15.03 -1.12 -18.12
CA SER A 359 14.98 0.25 -18.64
C SER A 359 14.29 0.31 -20.00
N GLN A 360 14.48 -0.69 -20.88
CA GLN A 360 13.85 -0.73 -22.20
C GLN A 360 12.34 -0.93 -22.12
N MET A 361 11.85 -1.78 -21.20
CA MET A 361 10.42 -1.97 -21.00
C MET A 361 9.77 -0.71 -20.40
N PHE A 362 10.42 -0.04 -19.44
CA PHE A 362 9.93 1.24 -18.92
C PHE A 362 9.87 2.34 -19.99
N ALA A 363 10.81 2.37 -20.94
CA ALA A 363 10.73 3.27 -22.08
C ALA A 363 9.49 3.03 -22.95
N GLN A 364 8.99 1.79 -23.04
CA GLN A 364 7.75 1.46 -23.75
C GLN A 364 6.52 1.74 -22.90
N LEU A 365 6.53 1.39 -21.61
CA LEU A 365 5.46 1.72 -20.66
C LEU A 365 5.20 3.24 -20.64
N LYS A 366 6.26 4.06 -20.71
CA LYS A 366 6.17 5.52 -20.78
C LYS A 366 5.33 6.01 -21.97
N LYS A 367 5.41 5.34 -23.12
CA LYS A 367 4.61 5.69 -24.31
C LYS A 367 3.13 5.36 -24.12
N LEU A 368 2.82 4.34 -23.31
CA LEU A 368 1.45 3.95 -22.96
C LEU A 368 0.82 4.85 -21.89
N GLY A 369 1.53 5.87 -21.40
CA GLY A 369 1.05 6.81 -20.38
C GLY A 369 1.46 6.46 -18.94
N ILE A 370 2.18 5.36 -18.70
CA ILE A 370 2.73 5.03 -17.38
C ILE A 370 3.88 6.01 -17.07
N ASN A 371 3.81 6.72 -15.96
CA ASN A 371 4.76 7.80 -15.63
C ASN A 371 5.49 7.62 -14.29
N ALA A 372 5.34 6.46 -13.65
CA ALA A 372 6.05 6.12 -12.43
C ALA A 372 6.19 4.60 -12.25
N GLY A 373 7.04 4.19 -11.30
CA GLY A 373 7.20 2.79 -10.89
C GLY A 373 7.13 2.58 -9.38
N GLU A 374 7.17 1.32 -8.95
CA GLU A 374 7.49 0.91 -7.59
C GLU A 374 9.00 0.77 -7.42
N TYR A 375 9.49 1.09 -6.22
CA TYR A 375 10.78 0.60 -5.80
C TYR A 375 10.87 0.43 -4.28
N SER A 376 11.61 -0.59 -3.84
CA SER A 376 11.70 -0.91 -2.42
C SER A 376 12.22 0.27 -1.61
N GLY A 377 11.40 0.76 -0.69
CA GLY A 377 11.75 1.86 0.22
C GLY A 377 12.82 1.51 1.24
N ARG A 378 13.28 0.25 1.30
CA ARG A 378 14.43 -0.16 2.12
C ARG A 378 15.74 -0.16 1.35
N SER A 379 15.69 0.06 0.02
CA SER A 379 16.90 0.13 -0.80
C SER A 379 17.64 1.43 -0.55
N LYS A 380 18.98 1.35 -0.52
CA LYS A 380 19.85 2.54 -0.45
C LYS A 380 20.35 2.99 -1.82
N ALA A 381 20.33 2.07 -2.80
CA ALA A 381 20.71 2.37 -4.17
C ALA A 381 19.47 2.85 -4.94
N PRO A 382 19.57 3.85 -5.81
CA PRO A 382 18.44 4.26 -6.62
C PRO A 382 18.12 3.22 -7.71
N PRO A 383 16.86 3.18 -8.20
CA PRO A 383 16.48 2.36 -9.34
C PRO A 383 16.96 2.99 -10.65
N GLU A 384 18.16 2.63 -11.11
CA GLU A 384 18.73 3.14 -12.38
C GLU A 384 17.77 2.97 -13.56
N PHE A 385 17.02 1.85 -13.60
CA PHE A 385 16.05 1.58 -14.67
C PHE A 385 14.90 2.61 -14.78
N LEU A 386 14.55 3.28 -13.66
CA LEU A 386 13.60 4.38 -13.66
C LEU A 386 14.28 5.72 -13.93
N LEU A 387 15.47 5.93 -13.35
CA LEU A 387 16.25 7.16 -13.56
C LEU A 387 16.63 7.36 -15.03
N ASP A 388 17.05 6.30 -15.72
CA ASP A 388 17.38 6.32 -17.14
C ASP A 388 16.17 6.72 -18.02
N ASN A 389 14.95 6.57 -17.50
CA ASN A 389 13.71 6.92 -18.18
C ASN A 389 13.07 8.23 -17.68
N ASP A 390 13.73 8.94 -16.77
CA ASP A 390 13.20 10.12 -16.08
C ASP A 390 11.85 9.84 -15.41
N LEU A 391 11.75 8.70 -14.71
CA LEU A 391 10.54 8.28 -13.99
C LEU A 391 10.76 8.37 -12.48
N ARG A 392 9.77 8.93 -11.77
CA ARG A 392 9.70 8.86 -10.31
C ARG A 392 9.17 7.49 -9.87
N TRP A 393 9.29 7.20 -8.59
CA TRP A 393 8.72 5.99 -7.98
C TRP A 393 8.06 6.30 -6.66
N TYR A 394 7.19 5.42 -6.19
CA TYR A 394 6.85 5.40 -4.76
C TYR A 394 7.75 4.41 -4.02
N ALA A 395 8.18 4.79 -2.82
CA ALA A 395 9.09 4.01 -1.99
C ALA A 395 8.28 3.04 -1.13
N GLU A 396 8.22 1.76 -1.52
CA GLU A 396 7.29 0.79 -0.95
C GLU A 396 7.84 0.09 0.31
N ASN A 397 6.93 -0.36 1.20
CA ASN A 397 7.20 -1.45 2.14
C ASN A 397 8.37 -1.20 3.11
N ILE A 398 8.44 0.01 3.66
CA ILE A 398 9.55 0.40 4.55
C ILE A 398 9.48 -0.35 5.89
N ALA A 399 8.28 -0.53 6.45
CA ALA A 399 8.07 -1.04 7.82
C ALA A 399 6.89 -2.03 7.97
N THR A 400 6.68 -2.92 7.00
CA THR A 400 5.62 -3.96 7.05
C THR A 400 5.73 -4.92 8.24
N ASP A 401 6.92 -5.13 8.79
CA ASP A 401 7.16 -5.90 10.02
C ASP A 401 6.62 -5.25 11.30
N PHE A 402 6.11 -4.02 11.20
CA PHE A 402 5.46 -3.30 12.27
C PHE A 402 4.00 -2.99 11.94
N TYR A 403 3.74 -2.40 10.77
CA TYR A 403 2.39 -1.99 10.38
C TYR A 403 1.49 -3.13 9.89
N SER A 404 2.08 -4.21 9.35
CA SER A 404 1.35 -5.28 8.64
C SER A 404 1.70 -6.68 9.17
N GLU A 405 2.26 -6.81 10.38
CA GLU A 405 2.78 -8.10 10.88
C GLU A 405 1.78 -9.27 10.84
N TYR A 406 0.48 -8.97 10.85
CA TYR A 406 -0.60 -9.96 10.81
C TYR A 406 -1.20 -10.19 9.42
N HIS A 407 -0.75 -9.44 8.41
CA HIS A 407 -1.01 -9.64 6.98
C HIS A 407 0.25 -9.28 6.17
N ARG A 408 1.18 -10.21 6.06
CA ARG A 408 2.48 -9.97 5.46
C ARG A 408 2.97 -11.14 4.65
N TRP A 409 3.44 -10.87 3.44
CA TRP A 409 3.97 -11.91 2.57
C TRP A 409 5.27 -12.51 3.12
N TYR A 410 5.36 -13.84 3.00
CA TYR A 410 6.55 -14.63 3.26
C TYR A 410 6.65 -15.74 2.21
N PRO A 411 7.85 -16.20 1.87
CA PRO A 411 8.02 -17.28 0.89
C PRO A 411 7.59 -18.65 1.41
N ASP A 412 7.55 -18.86 2.74
CA ASP A 412 7.46 -20.17 3.39
C ASP A 412 6.16 -20.41 4.18
N ARG A 413 5.26 -19.42 4.26
CA ARG A 413 4.05 -19.47 5.10
C ARG A 413 2.94 -18.58 4.49
N PRO A 414 1.67 -18.79 4.86
CA PRO A 414 0.58 -17.94 4.38
C PRO A 414 0.72 -16.50 4.87
N VAL A 415 0.14 -15.56 4.12
CA VAL A 415 0.22 -14.11 4.38
C VAL A 415 -0.26 -13.71 5.79
N ASN A 416 -1.29 -14.38 6.31
CA ASN A 416 -1.86 -14.12 7.63
C ASN A 416 -1.38 -15.11 8.70
N TRP A 417 -0.22 -15.74 8.52
CA TRP A 417 0.30 -16.76 9.43
C TRP A 417 0.36 -16.31 10.89
N ALA A 418 0.82 -15.08 11.16
CA ALA A 418 0.89 -14.55 12.53
C ALA A 418 -0.50 -14.41 13.17
N PHE A 419 -1.52 -14.06 12.38
CA PHE A 419 -2.90 -14.01 12.86
C PHE A 419 -3.46 -15.40 13.14
N LEU A 420 -3.17 -16.38 12.30
CA LEU A 420 -3.53 -17.78 12.57
C LEU A 420 -2.90 -18.28 13.87
N LYS A 421 -1.66 -17.87 14.18
CA LYS A 421 -1.02 -18.17 15.46
C LYS A 421 -1.73 -17.54 16.65
N ALA A 422 -2.17 -16.30 16.55
CA ALA A 422 -3.00 -15.67 17.59
C ALA A 422 -4.30 -16.45 17.82
N LYS A 423 -4.98 -16.86 16.74
CA LYS A 423 -6.18 -17.72 16.84
C LYS A 423 -5.89 -19.09 17.47
N GLU A 424 -4.75 -19.70 17.16
CA GLU A 424 -4.31 -20.96 17.79
C GLU A 424 -4.05 -20.79 19.29
N LEU A 425 -3.46 -19.67 19.71
CA LEU A 425 -3.26 -19.37 21.13
C LEU A 425 -4.60 -19.22 21.85
N TYR A 426 -5.56 -18.49 21.26
CA TYR A 426 -6.90 -18.34 21.82
C TYR A 426 -7.60 -19.69 21.99
N LYS A 427 -7.51 -20.57 20.97
CA LYS A 427 -8.10 -21.92 21.05
C LYS A 427 -7.51 -22.77 22.18
N LYS A 428 -6.24 -22.57 22.54
CA LYS A 428 -5.58 -23.30 23.62
C LYS A 428 -5.99 -22.80 25.01
N ASP A 429 -6.18 -21.49 25.14
CA ASP A 429 -6.59 -20.85 26.40
C ASP A 429 -7.52 -19.65 26.11
N PRO A 430 -8.83 -19.87 25.96
CA PRO A 430 -9.80 -18.80 25.68
C PRO A 430 -9.98 -17.80 26.84
N ALA A 431 -9.58 -18.18 28.06
CA ALA A 431 -9.65 -17.31 29.23
C ALA A 431 -8.39 -16.44 29.39
N GLY A 432 -7.28 -16.88 28.81
CA GLY A 432 -6.01 -16.16 28.78
C GLY A 432 -6.01 -14.95 27.85
N LYS A 433 -5.12 -13.99 28.14
CA LYS A 433 -4.95 -12.76 27.34
C LYS A 433 -3.77 -12.82 26.37
N GLU A 434 -2.97 -13.89 26.39
CA GLU A 434 -1.78 -14.02 25.53
C GLU A 434 -2.12 -13.96 24.03
N ALA A 435 -3.26 -14.54 23.64
CA ALA A 435 -3.74 -14.49 22.25
C ALA A 435 -4.12 -13.08 21.77
N PHE A 436 -4.27 -12.14 22.70
CA PHE A 436 -4.65 -10.75 22.46
C PHE A 436 -3.50 -9.77 22.69
N LYS A 437 -2.26 -10.27 22.85
CA LYS A 437 -1.07 -9.42 22.83
C LYS A 437 -0.54 -9.30 21.41
N ARG A 438 -0.49 -8.06 20.91
CA ARG A 438 0.06 -7.75 19.59
C ARG A 438 1.59 -7.76 19.68
N HIS A 439 2.24 -8.40 18.72
CA HIS A 439 3.69 -8.45 18.61
C HIS A 439 4.10 -8.11 17.18
N PRO A 440 4.77 -6.95 16.94
CA PRO A 440 5.03 -5.88 17.91
C PRO A 440 3.77 -5.08 18.29
N SER A 441 3.75 -4.56 19.52
CA SER A 441 2.74 -3.59 19.94
C SER A 441 3.03 -2.24 19.28
N PHE A 442 1.97 -1.53 18.85
CA PHE A 442 2.11 -0.16 18.36
C PHE A 442 2.53 0.85 19.43
N SER A 443 2.44 0.46 20.72
CA SER A 443 2.86 1.28 21.86
C SER A 443 4.21 0.87 22.43
N ASP A 444 4.91 -0.10 21.83
CA ASP A 444 6.24 -0.52 22.29
C ASP A 444 7.29 0.54 21.91
N PRO A 445 7.95 1.20 22.89
CA PRO A 445 8.90 2.28 22.62
C PRO A 445 10.16 1.81 21.88
N ILE A 446 10.57 0.55 22.03
CA ILE A 446 11.73 0.00 21.33
C ILE A 446 11.40 -0.17 19.85
N TRP A 447 10.21 -0.69 19.54
CA TRP A 447 9.76 -0.82 18.16
C TRP A 447 9.50 0.54 17.51
N LEU A 448 8.85 1.47 18.21
CA LEU A 448 8.64 2.83 17.71
C LEU A 448 9.96 3.51 17.34
N LYS A 449 10.98 3.42 18.20
CA LYS A 449 12.32 3.93 17.89
C LYS A 449 12.95 3.24 16.69
N LYS A 450 12.88 1.90 16.63
CA LYS A 450 13.44 1.11 15.52
C LYS A 450 12.80 1.48 14.18
N ILE A 451 11.49 1.71 14.15
CA ILE A 451 10.76 2.08 12.94
C ILE A 451 11.03 3.53 12.55
N HIS A 452 11.05 4.45 13.53
CA HIS A 452 11.46 5.83 13.32
C HIS A 452 12.84 5.92 12.63
N ASP A 453 13.87 5.27 13.20
CA ASP A 453 15.24 5.35 12.68
C ASP A 453 15.33 4.78 11.25
N ARG A 454 14.59 3.71 10.96
CA ARG A 454 14.51 3.11 9.62
C ARG A 454 13.84 4.04 8.60
N LEU A 455 12.76 4.68 8.99
CA LEU A 455 12.01 5.61 8.13
C LEU A 455 12.85 6.86 7.82
N VAL A 456 13.59 7.38 8.80
CA VAL A 456 14.57 8.46 8.60
C VAL A 456 15.67 8.04 7.61
N GLU A 457 16.21 6.82 7.75
CA GLU A 457 17.24 6.31 6.83
C GLU A 457 16.71 6.17 5.39
N SER A 458 15.51 5.60 5.23
CA SER A 458 14.82 5.51 3.94
C SER A 458 14.61 6.89 3.32
N ALA A 459 14.10 7.86 4.09
CA ALA A 459 13.87 9.22 3.61
C ALA A 459 15.18 9.89 3.15
N ARG A 460 16.31 9.67 3.85
CA ARG A 460 17.62 10.19 3.42
C ARG A 460 18.07 9.60 2.09
N ALA A 461 17.81 8.31 1.84
CA ALA A 461 18.17 7.65 0.59
C ALA A 461 17.29 8.12 -0.59
N HIS A 462 16.00 8.34 -0.37
CA HIS A 462 15.05 8.62 -1.45
C HIS A 462 14.72 10.10 -1.68
N SER A 463 14.84 10.97 -0.67
CA SER A 463 14.47 12.40 -0.80
C SER A 463 15.22 13.17 -1.90
N PRO A 464 16.47 12.83 -2.29
CA PRO A 464 17.10 13.42 -3.48
C PRO A 464 16.31 13.27 -4.78
N TYR A 465 15.43 12.27 -4.85
CA TYR A 465 14.67 11.92 -6.04
C TYR A 465 13.20 12.33 -5.95
N ARG A 466 12.77 12.88 -4.80
CA ARG A 466 11.37 13.21 -4.48
C ARG A 466 10.43 12.09 -4.94
N PRO A 467 10.35 10.93 -4.27
CA PRO A 467 9.44 9.87 -4.69
C PRO A 467 7.99 10.38 -4.78
N VAL A 468 7.14 9.70 -5.55
CA VAL A 468 5.70 10.02 -5.65
C VAL A 468 5.06 10.01 -4.27
N PHE A 469 5.34 8.96 -3.48
CA PHE A 469 5.08 8.93 -2.04
C PHE A 469 5.94 7.86 -1.35
N TYR A 470 5.97 7.91 -0.02
CA TYR A 470 6.55 6.88 0.83
C TYR A 470 5.44 6.01 1.42
N SER A 471 5.51 4.69 1.24
CA SER A 471 4.59 3.75 1.88
C SER A 471 5.19 3.21 3.18
N LEU A 472 4.54 3.49 4.30
CA LEU A 472 4.92 2.95 5.61
C LEU A 472 4.82 1.41 5.63
N GLY A 473 3.80 0.88 4.97
CA GLY A 473 3.60 -0.54 4.76
C GLY A 473 2.43 -0.79 3.81
N ASP A 474 2.47 -1.92 3.13
CA ASP A 474 1.36 -2.46 2.37
C ASP A 474 0.44 -3.30 3.25
N GLU A 475 -0.87 -3.28 2.96
CA GLU A 475 -1.90 -4.09 3.62
C GLU A 475 -1.83 -4.06 5.16
N THR A 476 -1.74 -2.84 5.68
CA THR A 476 -1.55 -2.57 7.11
C THR A 476 -2.78 -2.93 7.97
N GLY A 477 -2.59 -3.06 9.29
CA GLY A 477 -3.71 -3.20 10.21
C GLY A 477 -3.35 -3.61 11.64
N ILE A 478 -4.31 -3.40 12.56
CA ILE A 478 -4.22 -3.88 13.95
C ILE A 478 -4.17 -5.43 14.01
N ALA A 479 -4.80 -6.11 13.06
CA ALA A 479 -4.77 -7.57 12.91
C ALA A 479 -4.55 -7.92 11.43
N ASP A 480 -5.13 -9.03 10.96
CA ASP A 480 -5.17 -9.40 9.54
C ASP A 480 -6.10 -8.44 8.78
N LEU A 481 -5.54 -7.36 8.22
CA LEU A 481 -6.29 -6.30 7.53
C LEU A 481 -7.39 -5.70 8.44
N ALA A 482 -8.64 -5.67 7.98
CA ALA A 482 -9.81 -5.25 8.74
C ALA A 482 -10.45 -6.39 9.56
N ALA A 483 -9.79 -7.55 9.74
CA ALA A 483 -10.34 -8.60 10.59
C ALA A 483 -10.49 -8.12 12.04
N PHE A 484 -11.64 -8.40 12.65
CA PHE A 484 -11.83 -8.13 14.06
C PHE A 484 -10.93 -9.03 14.93
N TRP A 485 -10.24 -8.42 15.89
CA TRP A 485 -9.53 -9.13 16.95
C TRP A 485 -9.36 -8.26 18.18
N ASP A 486 -9.20 -8.88 19.35
CA ASP A 486 -9.07 -8.19 20.62
C ASP A 486 -7.66 -7.66 20.91
N PHE A 487 -6.81 -7.49 19.90
CA PHE A 487 -5.55 -6.76 20.09
C PHE A 487 -5.84 -5.33 20.57
N ASP A 488 -5.01 -4.71 21.42
CA ASP A 488 -3.78 -5.20 22.05
C ASP A 488 -3.86 -5.12 23.59
N PHE A 489 -3.61 -6.25 24.26
CA PHE A 489 -3.50 -6.42 25.72
C PHE A 489 -2.05 -6.50 26.23
N SER A 490 -1.05 -6.17 25.40
CA SER A 490 0.33 -6.06 25.86
C SER A 490 0.48 -4.99 26.95
N ASP A 491 1.49 -5.15 27.82
CA ASP A 491 1.74 -4.20 28.91
C ASP A 491 1.99 -2.78 28.39
N HIS A 492 2.65 -2.66 27.23
CA HIS A 492 2.88 -1.37 26.55
C HIS A 492 1.58 -0.70 26.12
N SER A 493 0.66 -1.44 25.49
CA SER A 493 -0.65 -0.92 25.07
C SER A 493 -1.49 -0.52 26.28
N LEU A 494 -1.57 -1.39 27.31
CA LEU A 494 -2.33 -1.11 28.52
C LEU A 494 -1.80 0.09 29.31
N ALA A 495 -0.47 0.29 29.34
CA ALA A 495 0.12 1.48 29.94
C ALA A 495 -0.33 2.76 29.22
N GLY A 496 -0.28 2.77 27.88
CA GLY A 496 -0.76 3.90 27.08
C GLY A 496 -2.27 4.14 27.25
N MET A 497 -3.07 3.07 27.25
CA MET A 497 -4.51 3.14 27.43
C MET A 497 -4.87 3.78 28.77
N ARG A 498 -4.21 3.40 29.87
CA ARG A 498 -4.46 3.97 31.20
C ARG A 498 -4.15 5.46 31.27
N VAL A 499 -3.17 5.95 30.51
CA VAL A 499 -2.92 7.39 30.40
C VAL A 499 -4.08 8.08 29.70
N TRP A 500 -4.51 7.54 28.56
CA TRP A 500 -5.65 8.09 27.82
C TRP A 500 -6.97 8.05 28.63
N LEU A 501 -7.22 6.98 29.38
CA LEU A 501 -8.40 6.88 30.25
C LEU A 501 -8.40 7.91 31.39
N LYS A 502 -7.23 8.28 31.91
CA LYS A 502 -7.11 9.35 32.92
C LYS A 502 -7.52 10.69 32.33
N GLU A 503 -7.16 10.96 31.09
CA GLU A 503 -7.58 12.17 30.37
C GLU A 503 -9.09 12.16 30.12
N ARG A 504 -9.64 11.02 29.66
CA ARG A 504 -11.06 10.87 29.33
C ARG A 504 -11.99 10.98 30.55
N TYR A 505 -11.64 10.34 31.65
CA TYR A 505 -12.53 10.23 32.82
C TYR A 505 -12.14 11.13 34.00
N GLY A 506 -10.92 11.66 34.02
CA GLY A 506 -10.35 12.46 35.11
C GLY A 506 -10.05 11.66 36.38
N THR A 507 -10.97 10.82 36.84
CA THR A 507 -10.86 10.05 38.09
C THR A 507 -11.19 8.57 37.91
N LEU A 508 -10.58 7.73 38.75
CA LEU A 508 -10.86 6.29 38.73
C LEU A 508 -12.31 5.98 39.11
N SER A 509 -12.91 6.77 40.01
CA SER A 509 -14.31 6.63 40.40
C SER A 509 -15.28 6.92 39.24
N ALA A 510 -14.95 7.90 38.39
CA ALA A 510 -15.75 8.17 37.19
C ALA A 510 -15.65 7.02 36.18
N LEU A 511 -14.45 6.50 35.94
CA LEU A 511 -14.26 5.31 35.09
C LEU A 511 -15.03 4.11 35.65
N ASN A 512 -14.88 3.81 36.94
CA ASN A 512 -15.56 2.68 37.58
C ASN A 512 -17.08 2.79 37.47
N ARG A 513 -17.62 4.01 37.62
CA ARG A 513 -19.05 4.28 37.42
C ARG A 513 -19.46 4.01 35.97
N GLN A 514 -18.69 4.51 34.99
CA GLN A 514 -18.99 4.33 33.58
C GLN A 514 -18.92 2.86 33.16
N TRP A 515 -17.88 2.14 33.58
CA TRP A 515 -17.64 0.75 33.17
C TRP A 515 -18.42 -0.27 34.00
N GLY A 516 -19.00 0.15 35.13
CA GLY A 516 -19.58 -0.75 36.12
C GLY A 516 -18.54 -1.68 36.72
N THR A 517 -17.39 -1.12 37.12
CA THR A 517 -16.23 -1.84 37.71
C THR A 517 -15.87 -1.25 39.08
N ASP A 518 -14.95 -1.88 39.78
CA ASP A 518 -14.54 -1.52 41.15
C ASP A 518 -13.00 -1.50 41.33
N PHE A 519 -12.26 -1.10 40.28
CA PHE A 519 -10.81 -1.02 40.35
C PHE A 519 -10.36 -0.10 41.50
N SER A 520 -9.43 -0.59 42.34
CA SER A 520 -8.90 0.16 43.48
C SER A 520 -7.75 1.11 43.12
N ARG A 521 -7.12 0.90 41.95
CA ARG A 521 -6.05 1.76 41.40
C ARG A 521 -5.95 1.62 39.89
N TRP A 522 -5.41 2.65 39.23
CA TRP A 522 -5.25 2.71 37.78
C TRP A 522 -4.44 1.55 37.19
N ASP A 523 -3.42 1.06 37.89
CA ASP A 523 -2.56 -0.04 37.41
C ASP A 523 -3.32 -1.37 37.24
N PHE A 524 -4.48 -1.49 37.89
CA PHE A 524 -5.34 -2.67 37.78
C PHE A 524 -6.41 -2.55 36.70
N VAL A 525 -6.58 -1.36 36.11
CA VAL A 525 -7.54 -1.14 35.03
C VAL A 525 -7.10 -1.98 33.83
N ILE A 526 -7.94 -2.93 33.46
CA ILE A 526 -7.80 -3.80 32.29
C ILE A 526 -9.18 -3.86 31.64
N PRO A 527 -9.31 -3.60 30.34
CA PRO A 527 -10.60 -3.62 29.68
C PRO A 527 -11.17 -5.03 29.55
N MET A 528 -12.49 -5.11 29.37
CA MET A 528 -13.16 -6.37 29.03
C MET A 528 -12.77 -6.84 27.62
N THR A 529 -12.58 -8.14 27.48
CA THR A 529 -12.58 -8.83 26.19
C THR A 529 -13.98 -8.82 25.56
N THR A 530 -14.05 -9.13 24.28
CA THR A 530 -15.32 -9.22 23.54
C THR A 530 -16.28 -10.22 24.18
N ASN A 531 -15.78 -11.39 24.61
CA ASN A 531 -16.63 -12.39 25.26
C ASN A 531 -17.15 -11.94 26.63
N GLU A 532 -16.33 -11.22 27.40
CA GLU A 532 -16.76 -10.65 28.69
C GLU A 532 -17.84 -9.57 28.45
N ALA A 533 -17.66 -8.72 27.45
CA ALA A 533 -18.65 -7.70 27.07
C ALA A 533 -19.96 -8.33 26.57
N MET A 534 -19.91 -9.35 25.71
CA MET A 534 -21.09 -10.05 25.18
C MET A 534 -21.93 -10.71 26.29
N LYS A 535 -21.30 -11.13 27.40
CA LYS A 535 -21.97 -11.76 28.55
C LYS A 535 -22.70 -10.77 29.45
N ARG A 536 -22.50 -9.47 29.26
CA ARG A 536 -23.18 -8.44 30.07
C ARG A 536 -24.67 -8.39 29.75
N ALA A 537 -25.48 -8.44 30.81
CA ALA A 537 -26.94 -8.33 30.70
C ALA A 537 -27.43 -6.88 30.63
N ASP A 538 -26.64 -5.92 31.15
CA ASP A 538 -26.97 -4.49 31.18
C ASP A 538 -26.54 -3.73 29.91
N GLU A 539 -25.93 -4.44 28.96
CA GLU A 539 -25.45 -3.91 27.67
C GLU A 539 -24.47 -2.73 27.81
N ASN A 540 -23.82 -2.61 28.97
CA ASN A 540 -22.78 -1.63 29.18
C ASN A 540 -21.47 -2.09 28.55
N PHE A 541 -21.29 -1.78 27.27
CA PHE A 541 -20.09 -2.13 26.52
C PHE A 541 -18.95 -1.09 26.65
N SER A 542 -19.07 -0.10 27.55
CA SER A 542 -18.13 1.04 27.63
C SER A 542 -16.66 0.60 27.77
N SER A 543 -16.38 -0.37 28.64
CA SER A 543 -15.01 -0.89 28.83
C SER A 543 -14.41 -1.49 27.56
N TRP A 544 -15.21 -2.23 26.80
CA TRP A 544 -14.80 -2.84 25.54
C TRP A 544 -14.69 -1.79 24.42
N ALA A 545 -15.66 -0.89 24.32
CA ALA A 545 -15.69 0.18 23.32
C ALA A 545 -14.48 1.12 23.48
N ASP A 546 -14.15 1.50 24.71
CA ASP A 546 -12.96 2.30 25.03
C ASP A 546 -11.67 1.57 24.64
N HIS A 547 -11.60 0.24 24.80
CA HIS A 547 -10.44 -0.53 24.34
C HIS A 547 -10.30 -0.50 22.82
N LYS A 548 -11.42 -0.66 22.11
CA LYS A 548 -11.42 -0.61 20.65
C LYS A 548 -11.04 0.80 20.15
N GLU A 549 -11.55 1.85 20.80
CA GLU A 549 -11.17 3.24 20.50
C GLU A 549 -9.69 3.51 20.77
N TRP A 550 -9.17 3.05 21.90
CA TRP A 550 -7.75 3.15 22.20
C TRP A 550 -6.88 2.52 21.10
N MET A 551 -7.32 1.42 20.52
CA MET A 551 -6.57 0.74 19.47
C MET A 551 -6.61 1.48 18.13
N ASP A 552 -7.73 2.13 17.78
CA ASP A 552 -7.79 3.06 16.65
C ASP A 552 -6.86 4.27 16.87
N ILE A 553 -6.81 4.80 18.10
CA ILE A 553 -5.88 5.88 18.50
C ILE A 553 -4.41 5.41 18.39
N SER A 554 -4.08 4.25 18.94
CA SER A 554 -2.73 3.70 18.95
C SER A 554 -2.21 3.46 17.54
N TYR A 555 -3.06 2.93 16.66
CA TYR A 555 -2.75 2.74 15.25
C TYR A 555 -2.50 4.07 14.53
N ALA A 556 -3.42 5.05 14.65
CA ALA A 556 -3.25 6.36 14.02
C ALA A 556 -2.00 7.10 14.54
N ARG A 557 -1.67 6.98 15.84
CA ARG A 557 -0.43 7.51 16.42
C ARG A 557 0.82 6.86 15.84
N ALA A 558 0.80 5.54 15.62
CA ALA A 558 1.91 4.82 15.00
C ALA A 558 2.11 5.25 13.54
N LEU A 559 1.03 5.45 12.79
CA LEU A 559 1.08 6.01 11.42
C LEU A 559 1.67 7.42 11.42
N LYS A 560 1.15 8.30 12.29
CA LYS A 560 1.63 9.68 12.42
C LYS A 560 3.12 9.72 12.79
N THR A 561 3.56 8.89 13.72
CA THR A 561 4.98 8.78 14.10
C THR A 561 5.85 8.44 12.89
N GLY A 562 5.37 7.53 12.03
CA GLY A 562 6.10 7.17 10.81
C GLY A 562 6.12 8.28 9.77
N ALA A 563 5.00 8.97 9.58
CA ALA A 563 4.91 10.13 8.70
C ALA A 563 5.81 11.28 9.15
N ASP A 564 5.80 11.59 10.45
CA ASP A 564 6.66 12.62 11.05
C ASP A 564 8.15 12.25 10.91
N ALA A 565 8.51 10.97 11.04
CA ALA A 565 9.88 10.50 10.85
C ALA A 565 10.39 10.76 9.43
N ILE A 566 9.61 10.43 8.40
CA ILE A 566 9.96 10.74 7.01
C ILE A 566 10.06 12.25 6.80
N ARG A 567 9.07 13.01 7.30
CA ARG A 567 9.01 14.47 7.12
C ARG A 567 10.05 15.27 7.87
N SER A 568 10.69 14.67 8.88
CA SER A 568 11.88 15.25 9.51
C SER A 568 13.07 15.36 8.56
N VAL A 569 13.07 14.59 7.46
CA VAL A 569 14.10 14.59 6.41
C VAL A 569 13.58 15.21 5.12
N ASP A 570 12.33 14.88 4.74
CA ASP A 570 11.67 15.37 3.54
C ASP A 570 10.34 16.05 3.89
N PRO A 571 10.35 17.36 4.23
CA PRO A 571 9.17 18.08 4.73
C PRO A 571 7.97 18.08 3.76
N ASP A 572 8.24 17.99 2.46
CA ASP A 572 7.22 18.01 1.40
C ASP A 572 6.72 16.60 1.05
N ALA A 573 7.23 15.55 1.70
CA ALA A 573 6.91 14.17 1.40
C ALA A 573 5.40 13.86 1.54
N CYS A 574 4.87 13.21 0.51
CA CYS A 574 3.63 12.44 0.61
C CYS A 574 3.94 11.12 1.31
N VAL A 575 3.25 10.85 2.43
CA VAL A 575 3.44 9.63 3.22
C VAL A 575 2.10 8.94 3.40
N GLY A 576 2.07 7.62 3.15
CA GLY A 576 0.85 6.84 3.15
C GLY A 576 1.04 5.37 3.51
N ILE A 577 -0.04 4.62 3.30
CA ILE A 577 -0.11 3.15 3.43
C ILE A 577 -0.73 2.57 2.15
N GLY A 578 -0.31 1.34 1.81
CA GLY A 578 -0.93 0.51 0.78
C GLY A 578 -2.03 -0.38 1.35
N GLY A 579 -2.95 -0.82 0.50
CA GLY A 579 -3.97 -1.81 0.78
C GLY A 579 -4.95 -1.43 1.88
N ALA A 580 -5.29 -0.15 2.02
CA ALA A 580 -6.22 0.30 3.05
C ALA A 580 -7.63 -0.28 2.82
N GLN A 581 -8.26 -0.70 3.92
CA GLN A 581 -9.45 -1.56 3.87
C GLN A 581 -10.75 -0.79 4.10
N THR A 582 -11.85 -1.51 4.27
CA THR A 582 -13.15 -0.93 4.60
C THR A 582 -13.12 -0.10 5.89
N PRO A 583 -13.93 0.97 6.03
CA PRO A 583 -14.06 1.70 7.29
C PRO A 583 -14.56 0.77 8.39
N GLY A 584 -13.85 0.72 9.53
CA GLY A 584 -14.18 -0.20 10.61
C GLY A 584 -12.98 -0.64 11.42
N TRP A 585 -12.89 -1.95 11.65
CA TRP A 585 -11.80 -2.61 12.38
C TRP A 585 -10.45 -2.49 11.69
N GLY A 586 -9.37 -2.97 12.31
CA GLY A 586 -8.03 -2.88 11.74
C GLY A 586 -7.37 -1.51 11.91
N GLY A 587 -8.04 -0.54 12.54
CA GLY A 587 -7.56 0.83 12.71
C GLY A 587 -8.08 1.79 11.64
N TYR A 588 -8.98 1.33 10.78
CA TYR A 588 -9.59 2.11 9.69
C TYR A 588 -10.71 3.04 10.19
N ASP A 589 -10.43 3.77 11.28
CA ASP A 589 -11.13 5.01 11.62
C ASP A 589 -10.56 6.13 10.74
N TYR A 590 -11.22 6.39 9.62
CA TYR A 590 -10.73 7.32 8.62
C TYR A 590 -10.70 8.77 9.11
N ALA A 591 -11.45 9.13 10.17
CA ALA A 591 -11.32 10.44 10.79
C ALA A 591 -9.93 10.64 11.42
N ARG A 592 -9.32 9.56 11.91
CA ARG A 592 -7.97 9.58 12.48
C ARG A 592 -6.88 9.34 11.45
N VAL A 593 -7.08 8.38 10.54
CA VAL A 593 -6.11 8.06 9.48
C VAL A 593 -5.86 9.28 8.60
N THR A 594 -6.92 10.04 8.27
CA THR A 594 -6.80 11.23 7.41
C THR A 594 -6.06 12.41 8.04
N GLN A 595 -5.91 12.42 9.37
CA GLN A 595 -5.09 13.39 10.11
C GLN A 595 -3.62 12.94 10.25
N ALA A 596 -3.35 11.64 10.09
CA ALA A 596 -2.02 11.05 10.28
C ALA A 596 -1.19 11.01 8.99
N LEU A 597 -1.85 10.89 7.83
CA LEU A 597 -1.21 10.64 6.54
C LEU A 597 -1.52 11.75 5.52
N THR A 598 -0.84 11.69 4.37
CA THR A 598 -1.08 12.60 3.22
C THR A 598 -1.18 11.91 1.88
N ALA A 599 -0.86 10.61 1.82
CA ALA A 599 -1.26 9.73 0.74
C ALA A 599 -1.91 8.46 1.31
N ILE A 600 -2.69 7.77 0.50
CA ILE A 600 -3.25 6.47 0.84
C ILE A 600 -3.64 5.72 -0.43
N GLU A 601 -3.39 4.41 -0.44
CA GLU A 601 -3.94 3.51 -1.46
C GLU A 601 -5.02 2.63 -0.82
N PRO A 602 -6.31 2.96 -0.99
CA PRO A 602 -7.41 2.13 -0.52
C PRO A 602 -7.93 1.20 -1.61
N TYR A 603 -8.39 0.02 -1.21
CA TYR A 603 -9.38 -0.72 -1.99
C TYR A 603 -10.74 -0.05 -1.81
N ASP A 604 -11.44 0.29 -2.89
CA ASP A 604 -12.76 0.95 -2.83
C ASP A 604 -13.83 0.02 -2.23
N ILE A 605 -13.93 0.02 -0.89
CA ILE A 605 -14.78 -0.87 -0.11
C ILE A 605 -15.46 -0.05 0.99
N GLY A 606 -16.79 -0.07 1.06
CA GLY A 606 -17.52 0.65 2.10
C GLY A 606 -17.53 2.17 1.90
N ASN A 607 -17.34 2.64 0.66
CA ASN A 607 -17.19 4.05 0.28
C ASN A 607 -16.05 4.77 1.01
N ASN A 608 -14.95 4.08 1.31
CA ASN A 608 -13.80 4.68 1.99
C ASN A 608 -13.19 5.85 1.19
N ILE A 609 -13.16 5.79 -0.15
CA ILE A 609 -12.68 6.90 -0.98
C ILE A 609 -13.47 8.19 -0.71
N GLU A 610 -14.80 8.12 -0.68
CA GLU A 610 -15.67 9.26 -0.41
C GLU A 610 -15.53 9.79 1.02
N ILE A 611 -15.31 8.89 1.99
CA ILE A 611 -15.03 9.25 3.38
C ILE A 611 -13.70 10.00 3.46
N ILE A 612 -12.62 9.42 2.92
CA ILE A 612 -11.28 10.02 2.89
C ILE A 612 -11.34 11.41 2.24
N ARG A 613 -11.95 11.50 1.06
CA ARG A 613 -12.11 12.75 0.30
C ARG A 613 -12.85 13.84 1.08
N SER A 614 -13.87 13.45 1.85
CA SER A 614 -14.67 14.39 2.65
C SER A 614 -13.90 14.92 3.86
N LEU A 615 -13.16 14.04 4.54
CA LEU A 615 -12.46 14.35 5.79
C LEU A 615 -11.10 15.02 5.54
N ASN A 616 -10.43 14.70 4.42
CA ASN A 616 -9.21 15.36 3.97
C ASN A 616 -9.16 15.43 2.43
N PRO A 617 -9.69 16.51 1.82
CA PRO A 617 -9.66 16.69 0.36
C PRO A 617 -8.25 16.90 -0.21
N GLY A 618 -7.27 17.19 0.65
CA GLY A 618 -5.86 17.33 0.27
C GLY A 618 -5.11 16.01 0.14
N MET A 619 -5.62 14.94 0.75
CA MET A 619 -5.02 13.60 0.74
C MET A 619 -4.87 13.08 -0.70
N ALA A 620 -3.69 12.61 -1.06
CA ALA A 620 -3.47 11.92 -2.33
C ALA A 620 -3.98 10.48 -2.24
N VAL A 621 -5.16 10.24 -2.81
CA VAL A 621 -5.71 8.88 -2.97
C VAL A 621 -5.19 8.29 -4.28
N VAL A 622 -4.70 7.06 -4.24
CA VAL A 622 -4.40 6.25 -5.44
C VAL A 622 -5.10 4.89 -5.32
N THR A 623 -5.48 4.23 -6.42
CA THR A 623 -6.12 2.90 -6.36
C THR A 623 -5.32 1.87 -7.14
N THR A 624 -5.51 0.58 -6.85
CA THR A 624 -4.86 -0.49 -7.61
C THR A 624 -5.74 -1.03 -8.75
N SER A 625 -5.13 -1.22 -9.92
CA SER A 625 -5.73 -1.80 -11.13
C SER A 625 -5.33 -3.25 -11.31
N PHE A 626 -6.32 -4.14 -11.26
CA PHE A 626 -6.17 -5.57 -11.55
C PHE A 626 -6.85 -5.99 -12.86
N ALA A 627 -7.65 -5.12 -13.48
CA ALA A 627 -8.59 -5.46 -14.54
C ALA A 627 -8.23 -4.81 -15.90
N SER A 628 -9.01 -5.16 -16.93
CA SER A 628 -8.93 -4.62 -18.29
C SER A 628 -10.33 -4.45 -18.89
N GLY A 629 -10.40 -3.84 -20.08
CA GLY A 629 -11.65 -3.65 -20.81
C GLY A 629 -12.53 -2.48 -20.36
N PRO A 630 -13.77 -2.39 -20.87
CA PRO A 630 -14.63 -1.20 -20.71
C PRO A 630 -14.98 -0.84 -19.27
N TRP A 631 -15.15 -1.86 -18.40
CA TRP A 631 -15.42 -1.63 -16.99
C TRP A 631 -14.24 -0.96 -16.30
N GLU A 632 -13.02 -1.40 -16.57
CA GLU A 632 -11.82 -0.82 -15.97
C GLU A 632 -11.62 0.63 -16.44
N LYS A 633 -11.82 0.91 -17.73
CA LYS A 633 -11.81 2.28 -18.24
C LYS A 633 -12.82 3.16 -17.51
N HIS A 634 -14.06 2.67 -17.33
CA HIS A 634 -15.09 3.39 -16.59
C HIS A 634 -14.67 3.64 -15.13
N ARG A 635 -14.15 2.63 -14.44
CA ARG A 635 -13.70 2.74 -13.04
C ARG A 635 -12.61 3.80 -12.88
N VAL A 636 -11.58 3.79 -13.73
CA VAL A 636 -10.48 4.77 -13.67
C VAL A 636 -10.99 6.21 -13.82
N TRP A 637 -11.91 6.44 -14.76
CA TRP A 637 -12.55 7.75 -14.93
C TRP A 637 -13.44 8.13 -13.75
N TYR A 638 -14.25 7.18 -13.27
CA TYR A 638 -15.13 7.36 -12.12
C TYR A 638 -14.30 7.78 -10.89
N GLU A 639 -13.25 7.04 -10.56
CA GLU A 639 -12.40 7.33 -9.41
C GLU A 639 -11.69 8.69 -9.55
N LEU A 640 -11.17 9.04 -10.74
CA LEU A 640 -10.57 10.35 -11.01
C LEU A 640 -11.57 11.50 -10.73
N LEU A 641 -12.82 11.38 -11.18
CA LEU A 641 -13.89 12.37 -10.91
C LEU A 641 -14.29 12.41 -9.43
N HIS A 642 -14.03 11.32 -8.71
CA HIS A 642 -14.14 11.19 -7.26
C HIS A 642 -12.83 11.56 -6.53
N GLY A 643 -11.91 12.26 -7.19
CA GLY A 643 -10.73 12.86 -6.55
C GLY A 643 -9.52 11.93 -6.40
N ASN A 644 -9.56 10.74 -7.01
CA ASN A 644 -8.40 9.87 -7.12
C ASN A 644 -7.29 10.56 -7.93
N ARG A 645 -6.05 10.45 -7.48
CA ARG A 645 -4.86 11.13 -8.04
C ARG A 645 -3.86 10.17 -8.70
N GLY A 646 -4.17 8.88 -8.74
CA GLY A 646 -3.30 7.93 -9.41
C GLY A 646 -3.76 6.49 -9.38
N LEU A 647 -3.07 5.66 -10.14
CA LEU A 647 -3.38 4.26 -10.37
C LEU A 647 -2.10 3.43 -10.23
N ILE A 648 -2.08 2.47 -9.33
CA ILE A 648 -1.05 1.44 -9.25
C ILE A 648 -1.46 0.28 -10.14
N LEU A 649 -0.58 -0.16 -11.02
CA LEU A 649 -0.84 -1.24 -11.97
C LEU A 649 -0.25 -2.53 -11.44
N TRP A 650 -1.11 -3.52 -11.19
CA TRP A 650 -0.68 -4.89 -10.95
C TRP A 650 -0.65 -5.66 -12.27
N ASP A 651 0.54 -6.05 -12.72
CA ASP A 651 0.82 -6.72 -13.99
C ASP A 651 1.81 -7.90 -13.84
N ASP A 652 1.45 -8.90 -13.04
CA ASP A 652 2.26 -10.11 -12.83
C ASP A 652 2.52 -10.94 -14.11
N LYS A 653 1.78 -10.67 -15.19
CA LYS A 653 1.83 -11.38 -16.47
C LYS A 653 2.44 -10.58 -17.61
N ALA A 654 2.91 -9.35 -17.36
CA ALA A 654 3.46 -8.48 -18.40
C ALA A 654 2.48 -8.24 -19.57
N GLU A 655 1.22 -7.97 -19.26
CA GLU A 655 0.14 -7.72 -20.23
C GLU A 655 0.11 -6.27 -20.75
N TYR A 656 0.80 -5.33 -20.08
CA TYR A 656 0.99 -3.96 -20.59
C TYR A 656 2.09 -3.89 -21.64
N VAL A 657 3.27 -4.43 -21.31
CA VAL A 657 4.42 -4.55 -22.22
C VAL A 657 4.98 -5.96 -22.05
N THR A 658 5.04 -6.71 -23.14
CA THR A 658 5.53 -8.09 -23.11
C THR A 658 7.05 -8.12 -22.87
N GLN A 659 7.59 -9.30 -22.59
CA GLN A 659 9.03 -9.49 -22.38
C GLN A 659 9.87 -9.12 -23.61
N GLU A 660 9.27 -9.17 -24.81
CA GLU A 660 9.88 -8.74 -26.07
C GLU A 660 9.89 -7.21 -26.24
N GLY A 661 9.34 -6.45 -25.28
CA GLY A 661 9.29 -4.99 -25.32
C GLY A 661 8.24 -4.43 -26.28
N VAL A 662 7.18 -5.18 -26.57
CA VAL A 662 6.05 -4.71 -27.39
C VAL A 662 4.82 -4.48 -26.52
N ALA A 663 3.96 -3.53 -26.91
CA ALA A 663 2.71 -3.26 -26.19
C ALA A 663 1.80 -4.51 -26.20
N GLY A 664 1.49 -5.03 -25.02
CA GLY A 664 0.56 -6.13 -24.83
C GLY A 664 -0.89 -5.67 -24.94
N ARG A 665 -1.84 -6.63 -24.87
CA ARG A 665 -3.27 -6.34 -25.05
C ARG A 665 -3.80 -5.30 -24.06
N ARG A 666 -3.47 -5.45 -22.77
CA ARG A 666 -3.91 -4.52 -21.73
C ARG A 666 -3.30 -3.14 -21.92
N GLY A 667 -2.05 -3.08 -22.38
CA GLY A 667 -1.36 -1.83 -22.72
C GLY A 667 -2.00 -1.07 -23.88
N GLN A 668 -2.28 -1.77 -24.99
CA GLN A 668 -2.95 -1.18 -26.16
C GLN A 668 -4.36 -0.69 -25.85
N GLU A 669 -5.10 -1.43 -25.00
CA GLU A 669 -6.43 -1.01 -24.54
C GLU A 669 -6.35 0.22 -23.60
N ALA A 670 -5.32 0.29 -22.77
CA ALA A 670 -5.14 1.34 -21.76
C ALA A 670 -4.60 2.66 -22.31
N GLU A 671 -3.68 2.60 -23.26
CA GLU A 671 -2.94 3.74 -23.81
C GLU A 671 -3.83 4.94 -24.16
N PRO A 672 -4.96 4.79 -24.89
CA PRO A 672 -5.74 5.96 -25.31
C PRO A 672 -6.27 6.77 -24.12
N TYR A 673 -6.81 6.11 -23.10
CA TYR A 673 -7.42 6.82 -21.97
C TYR A 673 -6.41 7.17 -20.87
N TYR A 674 -5.30 6.44 -20.74
CA TYR A 674 -4.18 6.88 -19.91
C TYR A 674 -3.58 8.17 -20.45
N ASN A 675 -3.29 8.24 -21.75
CA ASN A 675 -2.76 9.45 -22.37
C ASN A 675 -3.78 10.60 -22.37
N GLU A 676 -5.07 10.32 -22.55
CA GLU A 676 -6.13 11.33 -22.40
C GLU A 676 -6.11 11.99 -21.00
N ILE A 677 -6.04 11.18 -19.93
CA ILE A 677 -5.93 11.69 -18.55
C ILE A 677 -4.61 12.46 -18.36
N ARG A 678 -3.49 11.91 -18.85
CA ARG A 678 -2.13 12.45 -18.66
C ARG A 678 -1.82 13.70 -19.48
N ASN A 679 -2.59 14.00 -20.53
CA ASN A 679 -2.41 15.18 -21.39
C ASN A 679 -3.05 16.46 -20.80
N GLY A 680 -3.07 16.59 -19.47
CA GLY A 680 -3.47 17.80 -18.74
C GLY A 680 -4.84 17.74 -18.07
N ILE A 681 -5.73 16.81 -18.45
CA ILE A 681 -7.05 16.66 -17.81
C ILE A 681 -6.90 16.24 -16.34
N GLY A 682 -6.02 15.28 -16.06
CA GLY A 682 -5.71 14.83 -14.71
C GLY A 682 -5.22 15.99 -13.83
N ALA A 683 -4.19 16.71 -14.29
CA ALA A 683 -3.70 17.92 -13.62
C ALA A 683 -4.81 18.95 -13.39
N LEU A 684 -5.63 19.24 -14.41
CA LEU A 684 -6.73 20.20 -14.29
C LEU A 684 -7.71 19.81 -13.18
N LEU A 685 -8.15 18.55 -13.14
CA LEU A 685 -9.08 18.05 -12.12
C LEU A 685 -8.45 18.04 -10.73
N ILE A 686 -7.21 17.57 -10.59
CA ILE A 686 -6.49 17.51 -9.31
C ILE A 686 -6.30 18.89 -8.69
N ASN A 687 -6.04 19.91 -9.51
CA ASN A 687 -5.83 21.28 -9.05
C ASN A 687 -7.12 22.12 -9.04
N SER A 688 -8.26 21.53 -9.36
CA SER A 688 -9.57 22.20 -9.29
C SER A 688 -10.21 22.03 -7.91
N GLN A 689 -11.05 22.99 -7.52
CA GLN A 689 -11.86 22.87 -6.32
C GLN A 689 -13.18 22.15 -6.64
N ARG A 690 -13.41 21.00 -6.01
CA ARG A 690 -14.69 20.29 -6.09
C ARG A 690 -15.75 21.01 -5.26
N LEU A 691 -16.91 21.26 -5.86
CA LEU A 691 -18.11 21.70 -5.15
C LEU A 691 -18.95 20.47 -4.75
N ALA A 692 -19.56 20.53 -3.57
CA ALA A 692 -20.50 19.53 -3.10
C ALA A 692 -21.80 20.23 -2.71
N ASP A 693 -22.94 19.57 -2.88
CA ASP A 693 -24.21 20.07 -2.36
C ASP A 693 -24.15 20.12 -0.82
N PRO A 694 -24.97 20.97 -0.17
CA PRO A 694 -24.96 21.16 1.27
C PRO A 694 -25.61 19.97 2.01
N ILE A 695 -25.13 18.76 1.75
CA ILE A 695 -25.57 17.48 2.31
C ILE A 695 -24.42 16.85 3.10
N ALA A 696 -24.62 16.71 4.40
CA ALA A 696 -23.72 16.01 5.31
C ALA A 696 -24.22 14.58 5.55
N ILE A 697 -23.31 13.61 5.52
CA ILE A 697 -23.55 12.25 6.03
C ILE A 697 -22.68 12.06 7.27
N HIS A 698 -23.29 11.70 8.39
CA HIS A 698 -22.55 11.48 9.62
C HIS A 698 -21.68 10.20 9.53
N TYR A 699 -20.39 10.35 9.81
CA TYR A 699 -19.41 9.25 9.90
C TYR A 699 -19.05 8.98 11.37
N SER A 700 -19.63 7.92 11.93
CA SER A 700 -19.46 7.55 13.35
C SER A 700 -18.79 6.18 13.52
N GLN A 701 -17.49 6.21 13.81
CA GLN A 701 -16.75 5.02 14.24
C GLN A 701 -17.27 4.45 15.58
N PRO A 702 -17.68 5.26 16.58
CA PRO A 702 -18.34 4.74 17.79
C PRO A 702 -19.62 3.94 17.49
N SER A 703 -20.50 4.45 16.62
CA SER A 703 -21.73 3.75 16.24
C SER A 703 -21.44 2.42 15.55
N MET A 704 -20.40 2.36 14.69
CA MET A 704 -19.96 1.11 14.07
C MET A 704 -19.62 0.03 15.10
N ARG A 705 -18.91 0.38 16.19
CA ARG A 705 -18.55 -0.58 17.25
C ARG A 705 -19.78 -1.12 17.97
N THR A 706 -20.73 -0.23 18.32
CA THR A 706 -21.98 -0.60 18.99
C THR A 706 -22.83 -1.51 18.10
N GLU A 707 -23.06 -1.13 16.84
CA GLU A 707 -23.82 -1.95 15.88
C GLU A 707 -23.17 -3.32 15.65
N TRP A 708 -21.84 -3.38 15.61
CA TRP A 708 -21.13 -4.66 15.51
C TRP A 708 -21.35 -5.53 16.74
N MET A 709 -21.23 -4.96 17.96
CA MET A 709 -21.46 -5.70 19.21
C MET A 709 -22.88 -6.27 19.25
N LEU A 710 -23.88 -5.45 18.94
CA LEU A 710 -25.29 -5.87 18.91
C LEU A 710 -25.54 -6.98 17.88
N ALA A 711 -24.88 -6.90 16.71
CA ALA A 711 -25.02 -7.91 15.66
C ALA A 711 -24.31 -9.24 15.99
N GLN A 712 -23.17 -9.20 16.69
CA GLN A 712 -22.37 -10.40 16.99
C GLN A 712 -22.72 -11.05 18.33
N LYS A 713 -23.18 -10.30 19.33
CA LYS A 713 -23.52 -10.82 20.67
C LYS A 713 -24.46 -12.05 20.61
N PRO A 714 -25.54 -12.06 19.80
CA PRO A 714 -26.41 -13.25 19.66
C PRO A 714 -25.71 -14.48 19.05
N LYS A 715 -24.60 -14.28 18.34
CA LYS A 715 -23.80 -15.33 17.70
C LYS A 715 -22.70 -15.89 18.62
N GLY A 716 -22.54 -15.33 19.83
CA GLY A 716 -21.53 -15.74 20.79
C GLY A 716 -20.11 -15.70 20.22
N GLU A 717 -19.30 -16.72 20.49
CA GLU A 717 -17.89 -16.78 20.09
C GLU A 717 -17.64 -17.00 18.58
N ALA A 718 -18.69 -16.98 17.73
CA ALA A 718 -18.52 -17.09 16.29
C ALA A 718 -17.63 -15.98 15.69
N TRP A 719 -17.51 -14.85 16.39
CA TRP A 719 -16.63 -13.74 15.99
C TRP A 719 -15.17 -14.18 15.81
N VAL A 720 -14.69 -15.19 16.54
CA VAL A 720 -13.30 -15.69 16.48
C VAL A 720 -12.95 -16.22 15.08
N GLN A 721 -13.94 -16.72 14.34
CA GLN A 721 -13.74 -17.25 12.98
C GLN A 721 -13.85 -16.19 11.89
N ARG A 722 -14.23 -14.95 12.23
CA ARG A 722 -14.36 -13.87 11.25
C ARG A 722 -12.99 -13.49 10.66
N THR A 723 -13.04 -13.01 9.43
CA THR A 723 -11.89 -12.53 8.64
C THR A 723 -12.17 -11.11 8.17
N SER A 724 -11.17 -10.43 7.59
CA SER A 724 -11.36 -9.12 6.95
C SER A 724 -12.54 -9.15 5.96
N SER A 725 -12.67 -10.26 5.20
CA SER A 725 -13.78 -10.40 4.25
C SER A 725 -15.15 -10.52 4.93
N SER A 726 -15.24 -11.23 6.05
CA SER A 726 -16.48 -11.30 6.82
C SER A 726 -16.92 -9.92 7.30
N GLU A 727 -15.99 -9.05 7.69
CA GLU A 727 -16.33 -7.74 8.24
C GLU A 727 -16.98 -6.79 7.23
N TYR A 728 -16.61 -6.85 5.95
CA TYR A 728 -17.27 -6.01 4.94
C TYR A 728 -18.47 -6.70 4.26
N LYS A 729 -18.46 -8.05 4.13
CA LYS A 729 -19.58 -8.78 3.50
C LYS A 729 -20.80 -8.89 4.40
N ASP A 730 -20.61 -9.09 5.70
CA ASP A 730 -21.67 -9.26 6.72
C ASP A 730 -21.78 -8.02 7.61
N SER A 731 -22.07 -6.86 7.01
CA SER A 731 -22.23 -5.58 7.72
C SER A 731 -23.40 -4.74 7.18
N ASN A 732 -24.55 -4.84 7.84
CA ASN A 732 -25.72 -4.00 7.53
C ASN A 732 -25.44 -2.51 7.75
N PHE A 733 -24.60 -2.17 8.73
CA PHE A 733 -24.19 -0.79 8.99
C PHE A 733 -23.46 -0.17 7.79
N LEU A 734 -22.51 -0.92 7.22
CA LEU A 734 -21.79 -0.52 6.02
C LEU A 734 -22.74 -0.41 4.83
N ARG A 735 -23.59 -1.42 4.59
CA ARG A 735 -24.55 -1.40 3.48
C ARG A 735 -25.52 -0.23 3.54
N LEU A 736 -26.02 0.10 4.74
CA LEU A 736 -26.91 1.25 4.92
C LEU A 736 -26.23 2.56 4.52
N ARG A 737 -24.97 2.78 4.95
CA ARG A 737 -24.19 3.96 4.56
C ARG A 737 -24.00 4.01 3.04
N GLU A 738 -23.63 2.89 2.43
CA GLU A 738 -23.47 2.79 0.98
C GLU A 738 -24.77 3.11 0.23
N SER A 739 -25.91 2.60 0.71
CA SER A 739 -27.21 2.87 0.10
C SER A 739 -27.55 4.36 0.10
N TRP A 740 -27.25 5.10 1.17
CA TRP A 740 -27.45 6.55 1.20
C TRP A 740 -26.59 7.28 0.19
N CYS A 741 -25.31 6.90 0.08
CA CYS A 741 -24.39 7.47 -0.90
C CYS A 741 -24.93 7.32 -2.32
N ARG A 742 -25.32 6.08 -2.69
CA ARG A 742 -25.86 5.78 -4.02
C ARG A 742 -27.18 6.50 -4.28
N LEU A 743 -28.07 6.55 -3.28
CA LEU A 743 -29.35 7.25 -3.42
C LEU A 743 -29.16 8.75 -3.70
N ILE A 744 -28.17 9.39 -3.07
CA ILE A 744 -27.87 10.80 -3.31
C ILE A 744 -27.26 11.00 -4.71
N GLU A 745 -26.32 10.15 -5.11
CA GLU A 745 -25.69 10.17 -6.44
C GLU A 745 -26.70 9.92 -7.56
N ASP A 746 -27.66 9.00 -7.37
CA ASP A 746 -28.74 8.71 -8.31
C ASP A 746 -29.67 9.92 -8.53
N GLN A 747 -29.71 10.86 -7.60
CA GLN A 747 -30.42 12.14 -7.76
C GLN A 747 -29.55 13.23 -8.42
N GLY A 748 -28.33 12.91 -8.84
CA GLY A 748 -27.38 13.86 -9.41
C GLY A 748 -26.77 14.82 -8.39
N LEU A 749 -26.87 14.51 -7.10
CA LEU A 749 -26.37 15.34 -6.00
C LEU A 749 -25.04 14.80 -5.46
N GLN A 750 -24.29 15.66 -4.80
CA GLN A 750 -23.02 15.38 -4.15
C GLN A 750 -23.12 15.62 -2.65
N TYR A 751 -22.29 14.94 -1.87
CA TYR A 751 -22.30 15.04 -0.41
C TYR A 751 -20.88 15.08 0.14
N LYS A 752 -20.81 15.36 1.45
CA LYS A 752 -19.60 15.16 2.25
C LYS A 752 -19.94 14.35 3.49
N PHE A 753 -19.02 13.47 3.88
CA PHE A 753 -19.01 12.92 5.23
C PHE A 753 -18.54 13.97 6.22
N VAL A 754 -19.16 13.98 7.39
CA VAL A 754 -18.73 14.78 8.56
C VAL A 754 -18.52 13.80 9.70
N SER A 755 -17.30 13.74 10.23
CA SER A 755 -16.96 12.81 11.32
C SER A 755 -17.54 13.25 12.66
N TYR A 756 -17.64 12.30 13.59
CA TYR A 756 -18.11 12.53 14.96
C TYR A 756 -17.42 13.75 15.62
N ASP A 757 -16.10 13.86 15.53
CA ASP A 757 -15.34 15.00 16.06
C ASP A 757 -15.63 16.30 15.30
N GLN A 758 -15.78 16.26 13.97
CA GLN A 758 -16.16 17.46 13.20
C GLN A 758 -17.56 17.96 13.59
N VAL A 759 -18.51 17.06 13.89
CA VAL A 759 -19.83 17.43 14.40
C VAL A 759 -19.70 18.15 15.74
N GLU A 760 -18.96 17.60 16.70
CA GLU A 760 -18.70 18.25 18.01
C GLU A 760 -18.11 19.65 17.86
N HIS A 761 -17.18 19.80 16.90
CA HIS A 761 -16.56 21.07 16.61
C HIS A 761 -17.46 21.99 15.77
N GLY A 762 -18.73 21.69 15.49
CA GLY A 762 -19.66 22.62 14.81
C GLY A 762 -19.52 22.70 13.29
N GLU A 763 -18.96 21.67 12.65
CA GLU A 763 -18.75 21.65 11.20
C GLU A 763 -20.06 21.71 10.39
N LEU A 764 -21.16 21.22 10.96
CA LEU A 764 -22.47 21.24 10.31
C LEU A 764 -22.91 22.67 9.92
N LEU A 765 -22.69 23.63 10.82
CA LEU A 765 -23.02 25.04 10.59
C LEU A 765 -21.96 25.74 9.76
N ARG A 766 -20.68 25.59 10.11
CA ARG A 766 -19.56 26.23 9.38
C ARG A 766 -19.46 25.78 7.93
N GLY A 767 -19.71 24.51 7.67
CA GLY A 767 -19.69 23.92 6.33
C GLY A 767 -20.89 24.31 5.47
N GLY A 768 -21.86 25.05 6.02
CA GLY A 768 -23.04 25.53 5.29
C GLY A 768 -23.99 24.41 4.86
N TYR A 769 -23.98 23.29 5.58
CA TYR A 769 -24.87 22.17 5.30
C TYR A 769 -26.34 22.58 5.52
N ARG A 770 -27.24 21.91 4.81
CA ARG A 770 -28.70 22.10 4.89
C ARG A 770 -29.44 20.81 5.18
N VAL A 771 -28.80 19.67 4.89
CA VAL A 771 -29.31 18.33 5.18
C VAL A 771 -28.23 17.56 5.92
N LEU A 772 -28.61 16.91 7.01
CA LEU A 772 -27.79 15.95 7.74
C LEU A 772 -28.46 14.58 7.69
N ILE A 773 -27.73 13.57 7.25
CA ILE A 773 -28.15 12.18 7.20
C ILE A 773 -27.42 11.42 8.30
N LEU A 774 -28.19 10.70 9.14
CA LEU A 774 -27.69 9.96 10.30
C LEU A 774 -27.88 8.44 10.08
N PRO A 775 -27.04 7.79 9.25
CA PRO A 775 -27.18 6.35 8.99
C PRO A 775 -26.78 5.56 10.24
N ARG A 776 -27.77 5.10 11.03
CA ARG A 776 -27.57 4.34 12.28
C ARG A 776 -26.53 4.98 13.21
N SER A 777 -26.68 6.27 13.48
CA SER A 777 -25.85 6.99 14.46
C SER A 777 -26.28 6.66 15.89
N SER A 778 -26.06 5.41 16.32
CA SER A 778 -26.52 4.85 17.60
C SER A 778 -25.62 5.18 18.80
N SER A 779 -24.46 5.80 18.57
CA SER A 779 -23.57 6.26 19.64
C SER A 779 -23.08 7.67 19.33
N LEU A 780 -23.64 8.64 20.07
CA LEU A 780 -23.37 10.07 19.97
C LEU A 780 -22.91 10.59 21.33
N SER A 781 -21.92 11.48 21.36
CA SER A 781 -21.57 12.26 22.55
C SER A 781 -22.62 13.32 22.87
N GLU A 782 -22.56 13.89 24.08
CA GLU A 782 -23.44 15.01 24.45
C GLU A 782 -23.15 16.24 23.57
N GLU A 783 -21.88 16.43 23.21
CA GLU A 783 -21.39 17.48 22.32
C GLU A 783 -21.92 17.30 20.89
N GLU A 784 -21.86 16.09 20.32
CA GLU A 784 -22.46 15.77 19.02
C GLU A 784 -23.97 16.07 19.06
N GLY A 785 -24.67 15.59 20.09
CA GLY A 785 -26.10 15.84 20.27
C GLY A 785 -26.44 17.32 20.48
N GLY A 786 -25.55 18.10 21.08
CA GLY A 786 -25.63 19.55 21.17
C GLY A 786 -25.53 20.23 19.81
N ALA A 787 -24.47 19.93 19.06
CA ALA A 787 -24.21 20.50 17.74
C ALA A 787 -25.30 20.13 16.71
N ILE A 788 -25.81 18.89 16.73
CA ILE A 788 -26.91 18.48 15.86
C ILE A 788 -28.19 19.26 16.20
N ARG A 789 -28.50 19.46 17.49
CA ARG A 789 -29.67 20.28 17.89
C ARG A 789 -29.52 21.74 17.47
N GLU A 790 -28.30 22.27 17.53
CA GLU A 790 -28.01 23.62 17.05
C GLU A 790 -28.20 23.73 15.54
N PHE A 791 -27.71 22.75 14.78
CA PHE A 791 -27.89 22.68 13.32
C PHE A 791 -29.36 22.65 12.87
N VAL A 792 -30.24 22.01 13.65
CA VAL A 792 -31.67 21.86 13.30
C VAL A 792 -32.49 23.12 13.60
N ARG A 793 -32.00 24.01 14.47
CA ARG A 793 -32.67 25.27 14.84
C ARG A 793 -32.53 26.31 13.75
#